data_AF-A0A6A9QBJ3-F1
#
_entry.id   AF-A0A6A9QBJ3-F1
#
_cell.length_a   1.000
_cell.length_b   1.000
_cell.length_c   1.000
_cell.angle_alpha   90.00
_cell.angle_beta   90.00
_cell.angle_gamma   90.00
#
_symmetry.space_group_name_H-M   'P 1'
#
loop_
_entity.id
_entity.type
_entity.pdbx_description
1 polymer ?
#
loop_
_entity_poly.entity_id
_entity_poly.type
_entity_poly.pdbx_seq_one_letter_code
_entity_poly.pdbx_strand_id
1 'polypeptide(L)'
;MKTIRGVYLNGVKITDENKNKEAREELKRLVVELMLTSESGDVDLLTDYLSLIIKAPLLLPYIPYSGKILLNNFDFLTSYIATRRKEFIESGEELLKRRTSIPKSFAEVIYGGRIDTFNSLRTIFEALSTTPADTRPGLNFVPLSSHLTLTSLIGWLEQPYSQDLPYLRLASILHDIGKLTSPSHHLTEGIEFMEEVIKELELEEKNIKKNINLDELKKALELIRTHHNRDDSIVKRADHVASSVDRLIDEVKEIIQSIEECKPFLECYEAGAKAECMEQIKYDEKDYITCTEKLYDALHKKEKVREKDDVVSNYECPSIEGNKGSSGNVKGYLYFIDFPGVQSFINYFSNLRDLSAASFLVDFLSSTVPFLHLDKLHRGKTFLPPEALLSSMGGHSYIVGRADVNPEDFINKLKEDKIFKELDVNLKVSCVPFYYDNHVISYDSLSEVIRKTNLYSLMLNFKEEVLSYGLHKVCDSCGIRPAVYFEGDYAYCKRCYFVHQHSGNRGVMAKLNSKFYVVGEPWEYKKEGEEEIDPMEKIAENSNYISVIKFDGNDAGKYFKDSLTFGEYSAKSFWVDYAVKKAYYDTLKELGEEAMMIPVGTLYIGGDEGVIISPASISLRFVLSFIKKAEEEARLSFKVGVITAKYDHPIQFLINATDKLMEESKYAKSTVGVLTTSSFLSDRAVEEEMEKFKEIYSPKITLDELDKLVSLVIRLKTKNKFKHAVSSLDEALELYLNSGKDLLKLLAYLVRERQRVEDDDEKELYKLILKTYKEGFVNLLGYYHVLKTFVLGEKKNDNKSKSKNP
;
A
#
# COMPACT_ATOMS: atom_id res chain seq x y z
N MET A 1 21.10 -31.64 6.48
CA MET A 1 21.64 -30.27 6.30
C MET A 1 20.44 -29.36 6.14
N LYS A 2 20.38 -28.17 6.74
CA LYS A 2 19.22 -27.29 6.58
C LYS A 2 19.30 -26.67 5.18
N THR A 3 18.33 -26.92 4.32
CA THR A 3 18.28 -26.34 2.97
C THR A 3 18.15 -24.83 3.09
N ILE A 4 19.08 -24.08 2.47
CA ILE A 4 19.05 -22.62 2.48
C ILE A 4 18.24 -22.18 1.27
N ARG A 5 17.23 -21.35 1.50
CA ARG A 5 16.32 -20.85 0.47
C ARG A 5 15.85 -19.45 0.79
N GLY A 6 15.46 -18.72 -0.24
CA GLY A 6 14.94 -17.36 -0.10
C GLY A 6 14.43 -16.82 -1.43
N VAL A 7 13.69 -15.72 -1.36
CA VAL A 7 13.14 -15.03 -2.54
C VAL A 7 13.95 -13.78 -2.83
N TYR A 8 14.21 -13.49 -4.10
CA TYR A 8 14.76 -12.19 -4.48
C TYR A 8 13.67 -11.12 -4.44
N LEU A 9 13.76 -10.19 -3.49
CA LEU A 9 12.85 -9.04 -3.34
C LEU A 9 13.69 -7.80 -3.02
N ASN A 10 14.36 -7.26 -4.06
CA ASN A 10 15.39 -6.23 -3.93
C ASN A 10 16.61 -6.72 -3.14
N GLY A 11 17.18 -7.83 -3.61
CA GLY A 11 18.12 -8.68 -2.89
C GLY A 11 17.44 -9.84 -2.18
N VAL A 12 18.22 -10.84 -1.78
CA VAL A 12 17.66 -12.10 -1.28
C VAL A 12 17.15 -11.95 0.16
N LYS A 13 15.88 -12.31 0.37
CA LYS A 13 15.28 -12.49 1.70
C LYS A 13 15.26 -13.98 2.02
N ILE A 14 16.16 -14.41 2.90
CA ILE A 14 16.27 -15.80 3.34
C ILE A 14 15.04 -16.20 4.16
N THR A 15 14.51 -17.39 3.89
CA THR A 15 13.36 -17.95 4.59
C THR A 15 13.72 -18.31 6.03
N ASP A 16 12.95 -17.79 6.99
CA ASP A 16 13.03 -18.24 8.39
C ASP A 16 12.17 -19.50 8.59
N GLU A 17 12.80 -20.66 8.60
CA GLU A 17 12.10 -21.94 8.75
C GLU A 17 11.32 -22.09 10.07
N ASN A 18 11.70 -21.40 11.14
CA ASN A 18 10.92 -21.46 12.39
C ASN A 18 9.63 -20.65 12.23
N LYS A 19 9.73 -19.47 11.63
CA LYS A 19 8.60 -18.61 11.31
C LYS A 19 7.66 -19.26 10.29
N ASN A 20 8.17 -20.02 9.33
CA ASN A 20 7.36 -20.78 8.39
C ASN A 20 6.52 -21.88 9.09
N LYS A 21 7.10 -22.58 10.08
CA LYS A 21 6.37 -23.56 10.87
C LYS A 21 5.27 -22.91 11.69
N GLU A 22 5.57 -21.78 12.33
CA GLU A 22 4.58 -20.97 13.03
C GLU A 22 3.47 -20.51 12.07
N ALA A 23 3.82 -19.99 10.89
CA ALA A 23 2.87 -19.56 9.86
C ALA A 23 1.95 -20.69 9.38
N ARG A 24 2.45 -21.93 9.24
CA ARG A 24 1.61 -23.10 8.91
C ARG A 24 0.56 -23.34 9.98
N GLU A 25 0.95 -23.33 11.26
CA GLU A 25 0.03 -23.54 12.38
C GLU A 25 -0.99 -22.40 12.49
N GLU A 26 -0.54 -21.16 12.32
CA GLU A 26 -1.41 -19.98 12.29
C GLU A 26 -2.41 -20.03 11.13
N LEU A 27 -1.97 -20.45 9.94
CA LEU A 27 -2.85 -20.63 8.79
C LEU A 27 -3.89 -21.70 9.07
N LYS A 28 -3.49 -22.87 9.60
CA LYS A 28 -4.42 -23.94 9.99
C LYS A 28 -5.49 -23.41 10.96
N ARG A 29 -5.05 -22.73 12.02
CA ARG A 29 -5.95 -22.15 13.03
C ARG A 29 -6.97 -21.19 12.40
N LEU A 30 -6.52 -20.30 11.52
CA LEU A 30 -7.40 -19.37 10.81
C LEU A 30 -8.36 -20.09 9.85
N VAL A 31 -7.91 -21.10 9.12
CA VAL A 31 -8.77 -21.91 8.23
C VAL A 31 -9.90 -22.56 9.04
N VAL A 32 -9.56 -23.19 10.17
CA VAL A 32 -10.52 -23.85 11.07
C VAL A 32 -11.52 -22.82 11.60
N GLU A 33 -11.06 -21.68 12.11
CA GLU A 33 -11.93 -20.62 12.64
C GLU A 33 -12.87 -20.04 11.56
N LEU A 34 -12.37 -19.78 10.35
CA LEU A 34 -13.17 -19.31 9.23
C LEU A 34 -14.25 -20.33 8.83
N MET A 35 -13.92 -21.61 8.84
CA MET A 35 -14.89 -22.67 8.55
C MET A 35 -15.98 -22.75 9.61
N LEU A 36 -15.62 -22.71 10.90
CA LEU A 36 -16.57 -22.74 12.01
C LEU A 36 -17.53 -21.54 12.02
N THR A 37 -17.04 -20.37 11.59
CA THR A 37 -17.80 -19.12 11.57
C THR A 37 -18.65 -18.93 10.30
N SER A 38 -18.35 -19.65 9.22
CA SER A 38 -19.11 -19.61 7.96
C SER A 38 -20.42 -20.40 7.96
N GLU A 39 -20.67 -21.23 8.98
CA GLU A 39 -21.89 -22.01 9.26
C GLU A 39 -22.41 -22.92 8.12
N SER A 40 -21.67 -23.12 7.03
CA SER A 40 -22.21 -23.73 5.80
C SER A 40 -21.31 -24.76 5.12
N GLY A 41 -20.04 -24.89 5.51
CA GLY A 41 -19.10 -25.72 4.74
C GLY A 41 -18.94 -25.24 3.29
N ASP A 42 -19.21 -23.96 3.01
CA ASP A 42 -19.13 -23.36 1.68
C ASP A 42 -17.66 -23.24 1.25
N VAL A 43 -17.20 -24.23 0.48
CA VAL A 43 -15.83 -24.30 -0.04
C VAL A 43 -15.46 -23.08 -0.89
N ASP A 44 -16.42 -22.50 -1.61
CA ASP A 44 -16.13 -21.36 -2.48
C ASP A 44 -15.90 -20.09 -1.64
N LEU A 45 -16.65 -19.90 -0.56
CA LEU A 45 -16.40 -18.82 0.41
C LEU A 45 -15.08 -19.02 1.16
N LEU A 46 -14.76 -20.25 1.57
CA LEU A 46 -13.47 -20.57 2.18
C LEU A 46 -12.31 -20.22 1.22
N THR A 47 -12.44 -20.61 -0.04
CA THR A 47 -11.45 -20.36 -1.07
C THR A 47 -11.24 -18.86 -1.27
N ASP A 48 -12.33 -18.08 -1.30
CA ASP A 48 -12.25 -16.62 -1.38
C ASP A 48 -11.49 -16.05 -0.17
N TYR A 49 -11.75 -16.53 1.05
CA TYR A 49 -11.03 -16.08 2.25
C TYR A 49 -9.56 -16.47 2.24
N LEU A 50 -9.20 -17.67 1.80
CA LEU A 50 -7.81 -18.09 1.66
C LEU A 50 -7.06 -17.25 0.63
N SER A 51 -7.71 -16.94 -0.51
CA SER A 51 -7.15 -16.02 -1.50
C SER A 51 -6.86 -14.64 -0.89
N LEU A 52 -7.80 -14.10 -0.11
CA LEU A 52 -7.61 -12.82 0.58
C LEU A 52 -6.50 -12.88 1.64
N ILE A 53 -6.34 -14.00 2.37
CA ILE A 53 -5.23 -14.22 3.31
C ILE A 53 -3.88 -14.23 2.59
N ILE A 54 -3.77 -14.89 1.44
CA ILE A 54 -2.54 -14.91 0.63
C ILE A 54 -2.20 -13.50 0.14
N LYS A 55 -3.24 -12.70 -0.15
CA LYS A 55 -3.15 -11.27 -0.50
C LYS A 55 -3.33 -10.36 0.71
N ALA A 56 -2.82 -10.77 1.89
CA ALA A 56 -3.01 -10.06 3.15
C ALA A 56 -2.80 -8.54 3.08
N PRO A 57 -1.87 -7.95 2.29
CA PRO A 57 -1.69 -6.49 2.26
C PRO A 57 -2.94 -5.73 1.79
N LEU A 58 -3.80 -6.35 0.98
CA LEU A 58 -5.11 -5.79 0.63
C LEU A 58 -6.05 -5.77 1.86
N LEU A 59 -5.99 -6.81 2.69
CA LEU A 59 -6.80 -6.92 3.90
C LEU A 59 -6.24 -6.09 5.07
N LEU A 60 -4.92 -6.03 5.23
CA LEU A 60 -4.27 -5.50 6.41
C LEU A 60 -4.38 -3.97 6.42
N PRO A 61 -5.09 -3.40 7.41
CA PRO A 61 -5.04 -1.97 7.62
C PRO A 61 -3.64 -1.58 8.13
N TYR A 62 -3.26 -0.31 7.96
CA TYR A 62 -2.04 0.23 8.56
C TYR A 62 -2.07 0.21 10.11
N ILE A 63 -3.23 -0.06 10.70
CA ILE A 63 -3.44 -0.24 12.14
C ILE A 63 -4.70 -1.09 12.36
N PRO A 64 -4.69 -2.12 13.21
CA PRO A 64 -5.89 -2.88 13.52
C PRO A 64 -6.88 -1.98 14.25
N TYR A 65 -8.16 -2.12 13.91
CA TYR A 65 -9.23 -1.27 14.40
C TYR A 65 -10.48 -2.08 14.70
N SER A 66 -11.42 -1.49 15.44
CA SER A 66 -12.78 -2.00 15.60
C SER A 66 -13.77 -0.84 15.53
N GLY A 67 -14.97 -1.10 15.03
CA GLY A 67 -15.98 -0.07 14.84
C GLY A 67 -17.19 -0.56 14.06
N LYS A 68 -18.25 0.25 14.03
CA LYS A 68 -19.46 -0.03 13.24
C LYS A 68 -19.33 0.44 11.78
N ILE A 69 -18.21 1.07 11.42
CA ILE A 69 -18.00 1.74 10.14
C ILE A 69 -16.73 1.18 9.51
N LEU A 70 -16.81 0.83 8.22
CA LEU A 70 -15.67 0.42 7.41
C LEU A 70 -14.76 1.62 7.11
N LEU A 71 -13.45 1.44 7.24
CA LEU A 71 -12.48 2.54 7.14
C LEU A 71 -11.85 2.67 5.75
N ASN A 72 -11.61 1.55 5.05
CA ASN A 72 -10.88 1.53 3.78
C ASN A 72 -11.67 0.81 2.67
N ASN A 73 -11.24 0.98 1.42
CA ASN A 73 -11.95 0.42 0.26
C ASN A 73 -11.99 -1.12 0.26
N PHE A 74 -10.92 -1.77 0.72
CA PHE A 74 -10.83 -3.23 0.76
C PHE A 74 -11.73 -3.86 1.81
N ASP A 75 -12.06 -3.12 2.87
CA ASP A 75 -13.10 -3.53 3.81
C ASP A 75 -14.45 -3.66 3.09
N PHE A 76 -14.77 -2.76 2.15
CA PHE A 76 -15.99 -2.84 1.35
C PHE A 76 -15.94 -4.00 0.36
N LEU A 77 -14.81 -4.20 -0.32
CA LEU A 77 -14.61 -5.33 -1.21
C LEU A 77 -14.79 -6.66 -0.47
N THR A 78 -14.16 -6.79 0.67
CA THR A 78 -14.24 -7.97 1.53
C THR A 78 -15.66 -8.18 2.05
N SER A 79 -16.32 -7.12 2.52
CA SER A 79 -17.73 -7.18 2.94
C SER A 79 -18.64 -7.57 1.78
N TYR A 80 -18.37 -7.12 0.56
CA TYR A 80 -19.10 -7.52 -0.64
C TYR A 80 -18.91 -9.02 -0.92
N ILE A 81 -17.67 -9.50 -0.94
CA ILE A 81 -17.34 -10.92 -1.20
C ILE A 81 -18.00 -11.84 -0.17
N ALA A 82 -18.04 -11.43 1.10
CA ALA A 82 -18.70 -12.20 2.16
C ALA A 82 -20.24 -12.24 2.04
N THR A 83 -20.86 -11.22 1.43
CA THR A 83 -22.34 -11.07 1.40
C THR A 83 -22.98 -11.35 0.05
N ARG A 84 -22.21 -11.31 -1.06
CA ARG A 84 -22.71 -11.42 -2.45
C ARG A 84 -23.51 -12.69 -2.77
N ARG A 85 -23.36 -13.73 -1.94
CA ARG A 85 -24.11 -15.00 -2.02
C ARG A 85 -25.53 -14.89 -1.48
N LYS A 86 -25.74 -14.05 -0.48
CA LYS A 86 -27.04 -13.86 0.21
C LYS A 86 -27.75 -12.60 -0.27
N GLU A 87 -26.99 -11.62 -0.73
CA GLU A 87 -27.49 -10.29 -1.05
C GLU A 87 -27.07 -9.88 -2.47
N PHE A 88 -28.06 -9.35 -3.21
CA PHE A 88 -27.81 -8.69 -4.48
C PHE A 88 -27.52 -7.21 -4.23
N ILE A 89 -26.46 -6.69 -4.85
CA ILE A 89 -26.09 -5.27 -4.79
C ILE A 89 -26.08 -4.74 -6.21
N GLU A 90 -26.87 -3.71 -6.47
CA GLU A 90 -27.10 -3.19 -7.81
C GLU A 90 -26.03 -2.19 -8.25
N SER A 91 -25.52 -1.34 -7.35
CA SER A 91 -24.63 -0.23 -7.70
C SER A 91 -23.57 0.05 -6.64
N GLY A 92 -22.54 0.79 -7.05
CA GLY A 92 -21.53 1.33 -6.14
C GLY A 92 -22.15 2.28 -5.09
N GLU A 93 -23.17 3.05 -5.46
CA GLU A 93 -23.91 3.91 -4.52
C GLU A 93 -24.63 3.10 -3.44
N GLU A 94 -25.26 1.98 -3.81
CA GLU A 94 -25.89 1.07 -2.84
C GLU A 94 -24.85 0.47 -1.89
N LEU A 95 -23.73 -0.03 -2.43
CA LEU A 95 -22.63 -0.58 -1.63
C LEU A 95 -22.07 0.49 -0.67
N LEU A 96 -21.88 1.71 -1.14
CA LEU A 96 -21.38 2.83 -0.34
C LEU A 96 -22.36 3.24 0.76
N LYS A 97 -23.67 3.18 0.52
CA LYS A 97 -24.72 3.58 1.48
C LYS A 97 -24.98 2.54 2.56
N ARG A 98 -24.64 1.29 2.31
CA ARG A 98 -24.80 0.25 3.32
C ARG A 98 -24.03 0.65 4.57
N ARG A 99 -24.75 0.76 5.68
CA ARG A 99 -24.17 0.63 7.02
C ARG A 99 -23.83 -0.85 7.13
N THR A 100 -22.76 -1.26 6.46
CA THR A 100 -22.31 -2.64 6.39
C THR A 100 -22.00 -3.08 7.82
N SER A 101 -22.95 -3.74 8.47
CA SER A 101 -22.60 -4.84 9.34
C SER A 101 -21.98 -5.87 8.41
N ILE A 102 -20.65 -5.88 8.33
CA ILE A 102 -19.93 -7.05 7.85
C ILE A 102 -20.57 -8.25 8.54
N PRO A 103 -20.79 -9.41 7.88
CA PRO A 103 -21.19 -10.61 8.61
C PRO A 103 -20.25 -10.72 9.81
N LYS A 104 -20.81 -10.69 11.02
CA LYS A 104 -20.04 -10.59 12.27
C LYS A 104 -18.81 -11.49 12.25
N SER A 105 -18.94 -12.68 11.68
CA SER A 105 -17.87 -13.66 11.48
C SER A 105 -16.59 -13.13 10.83
N PHE A 106 -16.56 -12.68 9.58
CA PHE A 106 -15.28 -12.46 8.88
C PHE A 106 -14.52 -11.25 9.43
N ALA A 107 -15.22 -10.15 9.68
CA ALA A 107 -14.58 -8.97 10.24
C ALA A 107 -14.45 -8.96 11.75
N GLU A 108 -15.21 -9.71 12.56
CA GLU A 108 -14.80 -9.88 13.97
C GLU A 108 -13.57 -10.79 14.06
N VAL A 109 -13.43 -11.77 13.16
CA VAL A 109 -12.24 -12.63 13.09
C VAL A 109 -11.01 -11.82 12.66
N ILE A 110 -11.12 -11.04 11.58
CA ILE A 110 -9.97 -10.32 10.98
C ILE A 110 -9.81 -8.88 11.52
N TYR A 111 -10.92 -8.18 11.78
CA TYR A 111 -11.00 -6.75 12.14
C TYR A 111 -11.73 -6.49 13.47
N GLY A 112 -11.90 -7.49 14.33
CA GLY A 112 -12.65 -7.36 15.58
C GLY A 112 -11.87 -6.71 16.71
N GLY A 113 -10.76 -6.02 16.40
CA GLY A 113 -9.75 -5.64 17.39
C GLY A 113 -8.92 -6.82 17.90
N ARG A 114 -8.95 -7.98 17.23
CA ARG A 114 -8.12 -9.14 17.56
C ARG A 114 -6.70 -8.93 17.05
N ILE A 115 -5.86 -8.32 17.90
CA ILE A 115 -4.44 -8.10 17.61
C ILE A 115 -3.74 -9.41 17.24
N ASP A 116 -4.14 -10.53 17.85
CA ASP A 116 -3.59 -11.85 17.55
C ASP A 116 -3.84 -12.23 16.09
N THR A 117 -5.07 -12.12 15.58
CA THR A 117 -5.37 -12.42 14.16
C THR A 117 -4.60 -11.50 13.22
N PHE A 118 -4.52 -10.20 13.56
CA PHE A 118 -3.73 -9.24 12.77
C PHE A 118 -2.26 -9.68 12.69
N ASN A 119 -1.66 -10.09 13.80
CA ASN A 119 -0.29 -10.60 13.82
C ASN A 119 -0.15 -11.93 13.07
N SER A 120 -1.11 -12.86 13.19
CA SER A 120 -1.12 -14.12 12.44
C SER A 120 -1.12 -13.88 10.94
N LEU A 121 -1.94 -12.96 10.44
CA LEU A 121 -1.95 -12.60 9.02
C LEU A 121 -0.61 -12.03 8.56
N ARG A 122 0.06 -11.20 9.38
CA ARG A 122 1.42 -10.71 9.09
C ARG A 122 2.41 -11.86 9.00
N THR A 123 2.39 -12.77 9.98
CA THR A 123 3.27 -13.94 10.03
C THR A 123 3.07 -14.84 8.81
N ILE A 124 1.81 -15.13 8.44
CA ILE A 124 1.46 -15.94 7.26
C ILE A 124 1.93 -15.27 5.98
N PHE A 125 1.64 -13.97 5.80
CA PHE A 125 2.05 -13.24 4.60
C PHE A 125 3.57 -13.16 4.45
N GLU A 126 4.30 -12.88 5.53
CA GLU A 126 5.76 -12.83 5.51
C GLU A 126 6.36 -14.20 5.16
N ALA A 127 5.82 -15.29 5.71
CA ALA A 127 6.27 -16.64 5.40
C ALA A 127 6.01 -17.01 3.92
N LEU A 128 4.79 -16.75 3.42
CA LEU A 128 4.44 -17.02 2.01
C LEU A 128 5.22 -16.15 1.02
N SER A 129 5.56 -14.92 1.40
CA SER A 129 6.29 -13.98 0.54
C SER A 129 7.81 -14.16 0.56
N THR A 130 8.35 -14.82 1.60
CA THR A 130 9.78 -15.13 1.71
C THR A 130 10.10 -16.60 1.41
N THR A 131 9.07 -17.43 1.17
CA THR A 131 9.23 -18.80 0.67
C THR A 131 9.17 -18.77 -0.86
N PRO A 132 10.21 -19.23 -1.58
CA PRO A 132 10.20 -19.22 -3.03
C PRO A 132 9.35 -20.36 -3.60
N ALA A 133 8.70 -20.09 -4.75
CA ALA A 133 7.96 -21.12 -5.48
C ALA A 133 8.91 -22.21 -6.06
N ASP A 134 10.15 -21.83 -6.37
CA ASP A 134 11.25 -22.74 -6.74
C ASP A 134 12.49 -22.37 -5.93
N THR A 135 13.13 -23.33 -5.27
CA THR A 135 14.24 -23.05 -4.35
C THR A 135 15.57 -22.78 -5.06
N ARG A 136 15.67 -23.09 -6.36
CA ARG A 136 16.93 -22.98 -7.12
C ARG A 136 17.28 -21.52 -7.47
N PRO A 137 18.55 -21.09 -7.35
CA PRO A 137 18.98 -19.74 -7.73
C PRO A 137 18.54 -19.32 -9.14
N GLY A 138 18.02 -18.12 -9.32
CA GLY A 138 17.54 -17.67 -10.63
C GLY A 138 16.12 -18.11 -11.00
N LEU A 139 15.55 -19.09 -10.28
CA LEU A 139 14.13 -19.48 -10.38
C LEU A 139 13.33 -19.05 -9.13
N ASN A 140 14.02 -18.53 -8.12
CA ASN A 140 13.51 -18.09 -6.83
C ASN A 140 13.10 -16.61 -6.80
N PHE A 141 12.72 -16.03 -7.94
CA PHE A 141 12.30 -14.63 -8.02
C PHE A 141 10.82 -14.43 -7.71
N VAL A 142 10.03 -15.51 -7.80
CA VAL A 142 8.61 -15.49 -7.48
C VAL A 142 8.35 -16.18 -6.14
N PRO A 143 7.68 -15.50 -5.20
CA PRO A 143 7.28 -16.12 -3.95
C PRO A 143 6.09 -17.06 -4.11
N LEU A 144 5.93 -17.95 -3.14
CA LEU A 144 4.84 -18.90 -3.07
C LEU A 144 3.46 -18.20 -3.12
N SER A 145 3.29 -17.05 -2.47
CA SER A 145 2.02 -16.29 -2.49
C SER A 145 1.53 -15.92 -3.90
N SER A 146 2.44 -15.46 -4.75
CA SER A 146 2.12 -15.04 -6.13
C SER A 146 1.85 -16.24 -7.02
N HIS A 147 2.64 -17.31 -6.87
CA HIS A 147 2.45 -18.56 -7.58
C HIS A 147 1.07 -19.18 -7.30
N LEU A 148 0.70 -19.34 -6.02
CA LEU A 148 -0.60 -19.90 -5.62
C LEU A 148 -1.78 -19.07 -6.17
N THR A 149 -1.65 -17.75 -6.15
CA THR A 149 -2.66 -16.84 -6.70
C THR A 149 -2.84 -17.05 -8.20
N LEU A 150 -1.74 -17.11 -8.96
CA LEU A 150 -1.77 -17.28 -10.41
C LEU A 150 -2.30 -18.66 -10.81
N THR A 151 -1.87 -19.72 -10.12
CA THR A 151 -2.34 -21.09 -10.34
C THR A 151 -3.85 -21.20 -10.11
N SER A 152 -4.39 -20.64 -9.03
CA SER A 152 -5.84 -20.62 -8.78
C SER A 152 -6.60 -19.80 -9.84
N LEU A 153 -6.08 -18.64 -10.23
CA LEU A 153 -6.70 -17.80 -11.27
C LEU A 153 -6.77 -18.51 -12.61
N ILE A 154 -5.68 -19.17 -13.05
CA ILE A 154 -5.66 -19.94 -14.30
C ILE A 154 -6.66 -21.10 -14.21
N GLY A 155 -6.71 -21.81 -13.08
CA GLY A 155 -7.70 -22.87 -12.84
C GLY A 155 -9.13 -22.37 -12.99
N TRP A 156 -9.43 -21.14 -12.53
CA TRP A 156 -10.73 -20.50 -12.71
C TRP A 156 -11.04 -20.14 -14.17
N LEU A 157 -10.05 -19.64 -14.92
CA LEU A 157 -10.19 -19.30 -16.34
C LEU A 157 -10.39 -20.54 -17.23
N GLU A 158 -9.83 -21.68 -16.85
CA GLU A 158 -9.94 -22.95 -17.59
C GLU A 158 -11.33 -23.59 -17.57
N GLN A 159 -12.13 -23.35 -16.52
CA GLN A 159 -13.33 -24.14 -16.21
C GLN A 159 -14.57 -23.28 -15.99
N PRO A 160 -15.06 -22.60 -17.04
CA PRO A 160 -16.05 -21.54 -16.90
C PRO A 160 -17.43 -21.95 -16.35
N TYR A 161 -17.77 -23.24 -16.42
CA TYR A 161 -19.10 -23.79 -16.12
C TYR A 161 -19.04 -25.04 -15.23
N SER A 162 -17.91 -25.28 -14.58
CA SER A 162 -17.72 -26.49 -13.77
C SER A 162 -18.38 -26.34 -12.40
N GLN A 163 -19.15 -27.34 -11.99
CA GLN A 163 -19.63 -27.43 -10.61
C GLN A 163 -18.48 -27.70 -9.63
N ASP A 164 -17.35 -28.21 -10.14
CA ASP A 164 -16.17 -28.51 -9.32
C ASP A 164 -15.24 -27.31 -9.11
N LEU A 165 -15.57 -26.14 -9.68
CA LEU A 165 -14.70 -24.97 -9.69
C LEU A 165 -14.24 -24.51 -8.30
N PRO A 166 -15.10 -24.48 -7.26
CA PRO A 166 -14.66 -24.16 -5.91
C PRO A 166 -13.57 -25.10 -5.39
N TYR A 167 -13.69 -26.40 -5.61
CA TYR A 167 -12.70 -27.40 -5.15
C TYR A 167 -11.42 -27.32 -5.97
N LEU A 168 -11.51 -27.03 -7.27
CA LEU A 168 -10.36 -26.83 -8.13
C LEU A 168 -9.55 -25.60 -7.71
N ARG A 169 -10.22 -24.49 -7.39
CA ARG A 169 -9.57 -23.30 -6.85
C ARG A 169 -8.96 -23.58 -5.48
N LEU A 170 -9.69 -24.22 -4.57
CA LEU A 170 -9.15 -24.59 -3.25
C LEU A 170 -7.91 -25.48 -3.37
N ALA A 171 -7.99 -26.52 -4.21
CA ALA A 171 -6.86 -27.40 -4.48
C ALA A 171 -5.68 -26.62 -5.08
N SER A 172 -5.93 -25.68 -6.00
CA SER A 172 -4.91 -24.83 -6.60
C SER A 172 -4.23 -23.91 -5.59
N ILE A 173 -4.97 -23.35 -4.63
CA ILE A 173 -4.42 -22.54 -3.55
C ILE A 173 -3.55 -23.38 -2.58
N LEU A 174 -3.92 -24.64 -2.36
CA LEU A 174 -3.31 -25.46 -1.31
C LEU A 174 -2.28 -26.48 -1.81
N HIS A 175 -2.20 -26.74 -3.11
CA HIS A 175 -1.36 -27.82 -3.66
C HIS A 175 0.11 -27.72 -3.25
N ASP A 176 0.59 -26.49 -3.07
CA ASP A 176 1.99 -26.17 -2.80
C ASP A 176 2.22 -25.60 -1.38
N ILE A 177 1.19 -25.57 -0.53
CA ILE A 177 1.29 -24.97 0.81
C ILE A 177 2.32 -25.69 1.70
N GLY A 178 2.55 -26.98 1.44
CA GLY A 178 3.58 -27.78 2.11
C GLY A 178 5.00 -27.29 1.86
N LYS A 179 5.23 -26.43 0.86
CA LYS A 179 6.53 -25.75 0.68
C LYS A 179 6.89 -24.88 1.88
N LEU A 180 5.95 -24.43 2.71
CA LEU A 180 6.29 -23.73 3.95
C LEU A 180 7.21 -24.57 4.85
N THR A 181 6.95 -25.88 4.99
CA THR A 181 7.69 -26.77 5.91
C THR A 181 8.70 -27.69 5.22
N SER A 182 8.36 -28.26 4.07
CA SER A 182 9.21 -29.20 3.34
C SER A 182 9.07 -29.03 1.84
N PRO A 183 9.95 -28.26 1.17
CA PRO A 183 9.82 -28.00 -0.27
C PRO A 183 9.95 -29.26 -1.13
N SER A 184 10.82 -30.22 -0.78
CA SER A 184 10.97 -31.47 -1.55
C SER A 184 9.84 -32.48 -1.31
N HIS A 185 9.10 -32.35 -0.20
CA HIS A 185 7.95 -33.20 0.14
C HIS A 185 6.64 -32.40 0.26
N HIS A 186 6.54 -31.29 -0.47
CA HIS A 186 5.44 -30.33 -0.33
C HIS A 186 4.05 -30.95 -0.55
N LEU A 187 3.94 -31.93 -1.45
CA LEU A 187 2.68 -32.64 -1.67
C LEU A 187 2.23 -33.39 -0.40
N THR A 188 3.14 -34.14 0.22
CA THR A 188 2.86 -34.90 1.45
C THR A 188 2.47 -33.95 2.58
N GLU A 189 3.25 -32.90 2.80
CA GLU A 189 2.97 -31.89 3.82
C GLU A 189 1.66 -31.14 3.58
N GLY A 190 1.32 -30.86 2.32
CA GLY A 190 0.05 -30.22 1.94
C GLY A 190 -1.16 -31.12 2.19
N ILE A 191 -1.02 -32.43 1.93
CA ILE A 191 -2.02 -33.44 2.29
C ILE A 191 -2.18 -33.51 3.80
N GLU A 192 -1.07 -33.60 4.55
CA GLU A 192 -1.09 -33.64 6.02
C GLU A 192 -1.74 -32.39 6.62
N PHE A 193 -1.42 -31.21 6.10
CA PHE A 193 -2.05 -29.95 6.50
C PHE A 193 -3.58 -30.02 6.37
N MET A 194 -4.08 -30.51 5.23
CA MET A 194 -5.52 -30.63 5.00
C MET A 194 -6.16 -31.71 5.87
N GLU A 195 -5.49 -32.82 6.11
CA GLU A 195 -5.95 -33.87 7.03
C GLU A 195 -6.04 -33.36 8.46
N GLU A 196 -5.07 -32.54 8.91
CA GLU A 196 -5.11 -31.87 10.21
C GLU A 196 -6.30 -30.91 10.33
N VAL A 197 -6.54 -30.06 9.32
CA VAL A 197 -7.70 -29.15 9.28
C VAL A 197 -9.01 -29.94 9.39
N ILE A 198 -9.18 -31.01 8.59
CA ILE A 198 -10.38 -31.85 8.61
C ILE A 198 -10.56 -32.49 9.99
N LYS A 199 -9.49 -33.04 10.56
CA LYS A 199 -9.52 -33.69 11.88
C LYS A 199 -9.89 -32.71 13.00
N GLU A 200 -9.39 -31.49 12.94
CA GLU A 200 -9.72 -30.45 13.93
C GLU A 200 -11.20 -30.03 13.82
N LEU A 201 -11.71 -29.87 12.60
CA LEU A 201 -13.14 -29.62 12.37
C LEU A 201 -14.03 -30.79 12.84
N GLU A 202 -13.61 -32.04 12.64
CA GLU A 202 -14.32 -33.24 13.14
C GLU A 202 -14.39 -33.28 14.68
N LEU A 203 -13.36 -32.80 15.37
CA LEU A 203 -13.36 -32.69 16.83
C LEU A 203 -14.30 -31.58 17.31
N GLU A 204 -14.27 -30.43 16.65
CA GLU A 204 -15.14 -29.29 16.98
C GLU A 204 -16.61 -29.57 16.68
N GLU A 205 -16.94 -30.27 15.58
CA GLU A 205 -18.30 -30.72 15.28
C GLU A 205 -18.88 -31.59 16.42
N LYS A 206 -18.07 -32.52 16.96
CA LYS A 206 -18.46 -33.35 18.11
C LYS A 206 -18.67 -32.55 19.39
N ASN A 207 -17.88 -31.51 19.60
CA ASN A 207 -17.92 -30.68 20.80
C ASN A 207 -19.06 -29.64 20.76
N ILE A 208 -19.27 -28.99 19.62
CA ILE A 208 -20.15 -27.81 19.46
C ILE A 208 -21.53 -28.21 18.88
N LYS A 209 -21.71 -29.45 18.39
CA LYS A 209 -22.93 -29.92 17.70
C LYS A 209 -23.33 -29.04 16.51
N LYS A 210 -22.37 -28.41 15.83
CA LYS A 210 -22.58 -27.72 14.55
C LYS A 210 -22.31 -28.72 13.42
N ASN A 211 -23.26 -28.86 12.50
CA ASN A 211 -23.12 -29.71 11.31
C ASN A 211 -22.18 -29.04 10.30
N ILE A 212 -20.98 -29.59 10.10
CA ILE A 212 -20.00 -29.07 9.14
C ILE A 212 -19.95 -30.03 7.96
N ASN A 213 -20.15 -29.54 6.73
CA ASN A 213 -20.06 -30.39 5.54
C ASN A 213 -18.59 -30.70 5.20
N LEU A 214 -18.06 -31.79 5.77
CA LEU A 214 -16.67 -32.23 5.56
C LEU A 214 -16.44 -32.97 4.24
N ASP A 215 -17.50 -33.46 3.58
CA ASP A 215 -17.38 -34.19 2.32
C ASP A 215 -16.81 -33.31 1.21
N GLU A 216 -17.12 -32.02 1.26
CA GLU A 216 -16.63 -31.01 0.31
C GLU A 216 -15.11 -30.75 0.44
N LEU A 217 -14.58 -30.75 1.67
CA LEU A 217 -13.13 -30.66 1.90
C LEU A 217 -12.41 -31.95 1.47
N LYS A 218 -13.05 -33.11 1.69
CA LYS A 218 -12.50 -34.42 1.26
C LYS A 218 -12.40 -34.50 -0.28
N LYS A 219 -13.33 -33.90 -1.03
CA LYS A 219 -13.22 -33.77 -2.50
C LYS A 219 -12.01 -32.94 -2.90
N ALA A 220 -11.79 -31.78 -2.27
CA ALA A 220 -10.62 -30.94 -2.54
C ALA A 220 -9.30 -31.66 -2.20
N LEU A 221 -9.26 -32.38 -1.08
CA LEU A 221 -8.11 -33.21 -0.70
C LEU A 221 -7.79 -34.29 -1.75
N GLU A 222 -8.81 -34.94 -2.31
CA GLU A 222 -8.61 -35.96 -3.36
C GLU A 222 -8.07 -35.35 -4.67
N LEU A 223 -8.48 -34.13 -5.02
CA LEU A 223 -7.91 -33.39 -6.14
C LEU A 223 -6.42 -33.07 -5.90
N ILE A 224 -6.05 -32.65 -4.69
CA ILE A 224 -4.64 -32.45 -4.31
C ILE A 224 -3.86 -33.77 -4.41
N ARG A 225 -4.39 -34.88 -3.91
CA ARG A 225 -3.70 -36.19 -3.96
C ARG A 225 -3.43 -36.69 -5.39
N THR A 226 -4.34 -36.40 -6.32
CA THR A 226 -4.33 -37.02 -7.65
C THR A 226 -3.77 -36.13 -8.76
N HIS A 227 -3.49 -34.85 -8.50
CA HIS A 227 -3.14 -33.91 -9.58
C HIS A 227 -1.82 -34.24 -10.30
N HIS A 228 -0.80 -34.79 -9.63
CA HIS A 228 0.43 -35.26 -10.29
C HIS A 228 0.26 -36.57 -11.07
N ASN A 229 -0.70 -37.41 -10.67
CA ASN A 229 -0.90 -38.77 -11.22
C ASN A 229 -1.77 -38.78 -12.49
N ARG A 230 -2.52 -37.71 -12.76
CA ARG A 230 -3.37 -37.58 -13.95
C ARG A 230 -2.80 -36.51 -14.86
N ASP A 231 -2.28 -36.92 -16.02
CA ASP A 231 -1.67 -36.01 -17.00
C ASP A 231 -2.63 -34.90 -17.49
N ASP A 232 -3.95 -35.11 -17.37
CA ASP A 232 -4.97 -34.15 -17.78
C ASP A 232 -5.68 -33.40 -16.63
N SER A 233 -5.15 -33.41 -15.40
CA SER A 233 -5.78 -32.64 -14.31
C SER A 233 -5.67 -31.13 -14.56
N ILE A 234 -6.75 -30.38 -14.28
CA ILE A 234 -6.79 -28.92 -14.47
C ILE A 234 -5.78 -28.22 -13.57
N VAL A 235 -5.64 -28.70 -12.33
CA VAL A 235 -4.68 -28.16 -11.35
C VAL A 235 -3.25 -28.31 -11.87
N LYS A 236 -2.88 -29.48 -12.43
CA LYS A 236 -1.56 -29.70 -13.05
C LYS A 236 -1.32 -28.78 -14.25
N ARG A 237 -2.33 -28.56 -15.09
CA ARG A 237 -2.21 -27.59 -16.21
C ARG A 237 -2.03 -26.16 -15.70
N ALA A 238 -2.81 -25.76 -14.71
CA ALA A 238 -2.73 -24.43 -14.14
C ALA A 238 -1.38 -24.17 -13.46
N ASP A 239 -0.87 -25.12 -12.67
CA ASP A 239 0.47 -25.06 -12.07
C ASP A 239 1.55 -25.01 -13.15
N HIS A 240 1.46 -25.86 -14.19
CA HIS A 240 2.43 -25.83 -15.29
C HIS A 240 2.48 -24.47 -15.99
N VAL A 241 1.33 -23.86 -16.29
CA VAL A 241 1.26 -22.53 -16.92
C VAL A 241 1.80 -21.47 -15.96
N ALA A 242 1.38 -21.44 -14.70
CA ALA A 242 1.90 -20.49 -13.70
C ALA A 242 3.42 -20.61 -13.55
N SER A 243 3.91 -21.84 -13.37
CA SER A 243 5.34 -22.17 -13.32
C SER A 243 6.11 -21.70 -14.55
N SER A 244 5.52 -21.75 -15.75
CA SER A 244 6.18 -21.27 -16.98
C SER A 244 6.30 -19.75 -17.04
N VAL A 245 5.39 -19.02 -16.38
CA VAL A 245 5.41 -17.55 -16.28
C VAL A 245 6.38 -17.11 -15.19
N ASP A 246 6.45 -17.88 -14.10
CA ASP A 246 7.27 -17.56 -12.94
C ASP A 246 8.75 -17.90 -13.16
N ARG A 247 9.06 -18.78 -14.13
CA ARG A 247 10.41 -19.35 -14.33
C ARG A 247 10.93 -19.06 -15.73
N LEU A 248 11.98 -18.25 -15.80
CA LEU A 248 12.80 -18.06 -17.02
C LEU A 248 13.80 -19.21 -17.19
N ILE A 249 13.33 -20.45 -17.16
CA ILE A 249 14.18 -21.64 -16.98
C ILE A 249 15.20 -21.82 -18.10
N ASP A 250 14.83 -21.49 -19.34
CA ASP A 250 15.72 -21.64 -20.49
C ASP A 250 16.79 -20.55 -20.48
N GLU A 251 16.44 -19.30 -20.20
CA GLU A 251 17.39 -18.21 -20.01
C GLU A 251 18.33 -18.46 -18.84
N VAL A 252 17.82 -18.97 -17.72
CA VAL A 252 18.62 -19.30 -16.53
C VAL A 252 19.62 -20.41 -16.84
N LYS A 253 19.20 -21.48 -17.53
CA LYS A 253 20.09 -22.59 -17.94
C LYS A 253 21.23 -22.11 -18.84
N GLU A 254 20.96 -21.15 -19.72
CA GLU A 254 21.97 -20.56 -20.60
C GLU A 254 22.99 -19.73 -19.81
N ILE A 255 22.50 -18.89 -18.89
CA ILE A 255 23.34 -17.92 -18.17
C ILE A 255 24.14 -18.57 -17.04
N ILE A 256 23.54 -19.52 -16.31
CA ILE A 256 24.13 -20.06 -15.07
C ILE A 256 25.51 -20.71 -15.30
N GLN A 257 25.73 -21.28 -16.48
CA GLN A 257 27.01 -21.89 -16.86
C GLN A 257 28.16 -20.87 -16.95
N SER A 258 27.84 -19.59 -17.16
CA SER A 258 28.81 -18.50 -17.29
C SER A 258 29.18 -17.82 -15.96
N ILE A 259 28.48 -18.15 -14.87
CA ILE A 259 28.67 -17.52 -13.56
C ILE A 259 29.45 -18.48 -12.66
N GLU A 260 30.71 -18.16 -12.40
CA GLU A 260 31.63 -18.98 -11.60
C GLU A 260 31.06 -19.32 -10.21
N GLU A 261 30.43 -18.35 -9.56
CA GLU A 261 29.84 -18.51 -8.23
C GLU A 261 28.59 -19.41 -8.22
N CYS A 262 28.02 -19.74 -9.38
CA CYS A 262 26.88 -20.64 -9.50
C CYS A 262 27.28 -22.10 -9.74
N LYS A 263 28.58 -22.42 -9.85
CA LYS A 263 29.08 -23.79 -10.05
C LYS A 263 28.48 -24.85 -9.12
N PRO A 264 28.28 -24.60 -7.80
CA PRO A 264 27.70 -25.60 -6.90
C PRO A 264 26.28 -26.03 -7.26
N PHE A 265 25.55 -25.21 -8.03
CA PHE A 265 24.14 -25.41 -8.33
C PHE A 265 23.89 -26.05 -9.70
N LEU A 266 24.91 -26.16 -10.58
CA LEU A 266 24.75 -26.57 -11.99
C LEU A 266 24.03 -27.91 -12.16
N GLU A 267 24.33 -28.90 -11.29
CA GLU A 267 23.71 -30.23 -11.31
C GLU A 267 22.17 -30.17 -11.15
N CYS A 268 21.64 -29.13 -10.50
CA CYS A 268 20.20 -28.95 -10.29
C CYS A 268 19.44 -28.35 -11.49
N TYR A 269 20.14 -28.08 -12.60
CA TYR A 269 19.57 -27.57 -13.86
C TYR A 269 19.71 -28.57 -15.01
N GLU A 270 20.36 -29.70 -14.79
CA GLU A 270 20.51 -30.75 -15.79
C GLU A 270 19.19 -31.50 -16.06
N ALA A 271 19.06 -32.07 -17.25
CA ALA A 271 17.90 -32.87 -17.61
C ALA A 271 17.82 -34.14 -16.73
N GLY A 272 16.74 -34.27 -15.95
CA GLY A 272 16.55 -35.40 -15.03
C GLY A 272 16.97 -35.14 -13.58
N ALA A 273 17.39 -33.90 -13.25
CA ALA A 273 17.63 -33.50 -11.87
C ALA A 273 16.40 -33.77 -10.98
N LYS A 274 16.62 -34.38 -9.81
CA LYS A 274 15.55 -34.69 -8.85
C LYS A 274 15.06 -33.41 -8.15
N ALA A 275 13.80 -33.43 -7.71
CA ALA A 275 13.22 -32.35 -6.90
C ALA A 275 14.00 -32.08 -5.59
N GLU A 276 14.75 -33.08 -5.10
CA GLU A 276 15.58 -33.00 -3.89
C GLU A 276 17.01 -32.48 -4.17
N CYS A 277 17.35 -32.07 -5.39
CA CYS A 277 18.73 -31.73 -5.76
C CYS A 277 19.36 -30.69 -4.82
N MET A 278 18.61 -29.65 -4.46
CA MET A 278 19.05 -28.59 -3.53
C MET A 278 19.31 -29.10 -2.10
N GLU A 279 18.82 -30.27 -1.73
CA GLU A 279 19.08 -30.92 -0.43
C GLU A 279 20.33 -31.82 -0.47
N GLN A 280 20.78 -32.18 -1.68
CA GLN A 280 21.88 -33.12 -1.93
C GLN A 280 23.22 -32.41 -2.17
N ILE A 281 23.19 -31.17 -2.64
CA ILE A 281 24.38 -30.35 -2.85
C ILE A 281 24.80 -29.60 -1.57
N LYS A 282 26.10 -29.32 -1.43
CA LYS A 282 26.67 -28.58 -0.30
C LYS A 282 27.04 -27.16 -0.72
N TYR A 283 26.39 -26.17 -0.11
CA TYR A 283 26.61 -24.73 -0.31
C TYR A 283 26.34 -23.99 1.01
N ASP A 284 26.81 -22.75 1.11
CA ASP A 284 26.45 -21.86 2.20
C ASP A 284 25.48 -20.73 1.76
N GLU A 285 25.05 -19.92 2.72
CA GLU A 285 24.11 -18.82 2.47
C GLU A 285 24.70 -17.77 1.54
N LYS A 286 26.01 -17.52 1.63
CA LYS A 286 26.69 -16.54 0.81
C LYS A 286 26.76 -17.01 -0.64
N ASP A 287 27.03 -18.29 -0.87
CA ASP A 287 27.01 -18.90 -2.21
C ASP A 287 25.62 -18.74 -2.86
N TYR A 288 24.56 -19.05 -2.10
CA TYR A 288 23.17 -18.95 -2.56
C TYR A 288 22.78 -17.52 -2.92
N ILE A 289 23.06 -16.57 -2.03
CA ILE A 289 22.76 -15.15 -2.24
C ILE A 289 23.54 -14.62 -3.44
N THR A 290 24.85 -14.85 -3.49
CA THR A 290 25.73 -14.34 -4.55
C THR A 290 25.32 -14.88 -5.92
N CYS A 291 25.04 -16.18 -6.03
CA CYS A 291 24.59 -16.78 -7.29
C CYS A 291 23.23 -16.20 -7.73
N THR A 292 22.27 -16.09 -6.80
CA THR A 292 20.93 -15.53 -7.10
C THR A 292 21.03 -14.08 -7.59
N GLU A 293 21.79 -13.23 -6.89
CA GLU A 293 21.94 -11.81 -7.26
C GLU A 293 22.63 -11.64 -8.62
N LYS A 294 23.69 -12.42 -8.89
CA LYS A 294 24.38 -12.39 -10.19
C LYS A 294 23.52 -12.89 -11.34
N LEU A 295 22.73 -13.94 -11.11
CA LEU A 295 21.77 -14.45 -12.10
C LEU A 295 20.72 -13.40 -12.42
N TYR A 296 20.16 -12.76 -11.38
CA TYR A 296 19.19 -11.69 -11.54
C TYR A 296 19.75 -10.53 -12.37
N ASP A 297 20.95 -10.04 -12.02
CA ASP A 297 21.63 -8.98 -12.76
C ASP A 297 21.91 -9.35 -14.23
N ALA A 298 22.27 -10.61 -14.49
CA ALA A 298 22.56 -11.10 -15.83
C ALA A 298 21.30 -11.22 -16.69
N LEU A 299 20.19 -11.69 -16.12
CA LEU A 299 18.89 -11.77 -16.79
C LEU A 299 18.38 -10.36 -17.15
N HIS A 300 18.45 -9.42 -16.22
CA HIS A 300 18.09 -8.01 -16.46
C HIS A 300 18.89 -7.38 -17.60
N LYS A 301 20.19 -7.66 -17.68
CA LYS A 301 21.04 -7.18 -18.79
C LYS A 301 20.62 -7.78 -20.12
N LYS A 302 20.19 -9.04 -20.15
CA LYS A 302 19.76 -9.73 -21.37
C LYS A 302 18.41 -9.20 -21.87
N GLU A 303 17.46 -8.91 -20.97
CA GLU A 303 16.16 -8.32 -21.33
C GLU A 303 16.29 -6.90 -21.88
N LYS A 304 17.15 -6.05 -21.29
CA LYS A 304 17.41 -4.69 -21.80
C LYS A 304 17.96 -4.63 -23.23
N VAL A 305 18.50 -5.74 -23.74
CA VAL A 305 18.93 -5.87 -25.14
C VAL A 305 17.74 -6.24 -26.05
N ARG A 306 16.77 -7.03 -25.56
CA ARG A 306 15.54 -7.42 -26.29
C ARG A 306 14.53 -6.26 -26.41
N GLU A 307 14.41 -5.40 -25.40
CA GLU A 307 13.52 -4.21 -25.39
C GLU A 307 13.75 -3.24 -26.58
N LYS A 308 14.86 -3.35 -27.32
CA LYS A 308 15.15 -2.48 -28.49
C LYS A 308 14.53 -2.96 -29.80
N ASP A 309 14.09 -4.21 -29.89
CA ASP A 309 13.73 -4.84 -31.18
C ASP A 309 12.23 -5.12 -31.37
N ASP A 310 11.39 -5.00 -30.32
CA ASP A 310 9.97 -5.32 -30.43
C ASP A 310 9.08 -4.06 -30.56
N VAL A 311 8.45 -3.94 -31.74
CA VAL A 311 7.33 -3.02 -32.00
C VAL A 311 6.05 -3.84 -31.89
N VAL A 312 5.40 -3.83 -30.72
CA VAL A 312 4.09 -4.47 -30.56
C VAL A 312 2.96 -3.53 -30.97
N SER A 313 2.14 -4.05 -31.88
CA SER A 313 0.95 -3.47 -32.50
C SER A 313 -0.07 -2.89 -31.50
N ASN A 314 -0.84 -1.92 -31.97
CA ASN A 314 -2.00 -1.35 -31.26
C ASN A 314 -3.03 -2.45 -30.91
N TYR A 315 -2.93 -3.04 -29.72
CA TYR A 315 -4.02 -3.81 -29.14
C TYR A 315 -5.04 -2.84 -28.55
N GLU A 316 -6.00 -2.43 -29.38
CA GLU A 316 -7.27 -1.89 -28.89
C GLU A 316 -8.14 -3.06 -28.41
N CYS A 317 -9.05 -2.81 -27.46
CA CYS A 317 -10.04 -3.79 -27.04
C CYS A 317 -10.76 -4.33 -28.30
N PRO A 318 -10.91 -5.67 -28.46
CA PRO A 318 -11.57 -6.22 -29.63
C PRO A 318 -13.00 -5.68 -29.71
N SER A 319 -13.30 -4.94 -30.79
CA SER A 319 -14.65 -4.44 -31.07
C SER A 319 -15.54 -5.55 -31.62
N ILE A 320 -16.84 -5.45 -31.32
CA ILE A 320 -17.88 -6.45 -31.61
C ILE A 320 -17.93 -6.90 -33.10
N GLU A 321 -17.38 -6.11 -34.03
CA GLU A 321 -17.57 -6.34 -35.48
C GLU A 321 -16.31 -6.70 -36.28
N GLY A 322 -15.15 -6.89 -35.64
CA GLY A 322 -13.92 -7.09 -36.41
C GLY A 322 -12.86 -7.91 -35.72
N ASN A 323 -13.00 -9.25 -35.69
CA ASN A 323 -11.88 -10.16 -35.89
C ASN A 323 -12.32 -11.62 -36.04
N LYS A 324 -12.60 -12.02 -37.29
CA LYS A 324 -12.46 -13.43 -37.74
C LYS A 324 -11.01 -13.76 -38.14
N GLY A 325 -10.03 -12.93 -37.75
CA GLY A 325 -8.72 -12.94 -38.38
C GLY A 325 -7.54 -12.57 -37.49
N SER A 326 -7.57 -12.82 -36.17
CA SER A 326 -6.38 -12.98 -35.32
C SER A 326 -6.81 -13.07 -33.85
N SER A 327 -7.08 -14.26 -33.34
CA SER A 327 -7.08 -14.46 -31.88
C SER A 327 -6.94 -15.94 -31.59
N GLY A 328 -5.93 -16.29 -30.80
CA GLY A 328 -5.88 -17.58 -30.12
C GLY A 328 -7.14 -17.88 -29.32
N ASN A 329 -7.22 -19.06 -28.71
CA ASN A 329 -8.29 -19.41 -27.79
C ASN A 329 -8.13 -18.62 -26.48
N VAL A 330 -8.55 -17.34 -26.49
CA VAL A 330 -8.51 -16.44 -25.33
C VAL A 330 -9.49 -16.93 -24.27
N LYS A 331 -8.99 -17.14 -23.05
CA LYS A 331 -9.75 -17.59 -21.88
C LYS A 331 -9.98 -16.49 -20.86
N GLY A 332 -9.14 -15.44 -20.85
CA GLY A 332 -9.31 -14.28 -19.96
C GLY A 332 -8.70 -12.99 -20.51
N TYR A 333 -9.23 -11.86 -20.04
CA TYR A 333 -8.78 -10.51 -20.32
C TYR A 333 -8.31 -9.82 -19.05
N LEU A 334 -7.24 -9.04 -19.15
CA LEU A 334 -6.77 -8.14 -18.11
C LEU A 334 -7.33 -6.75 -18.38
N TYR A 335 -8.05 -6.21 -17.41
CA TYR A 335 -8.57 -4.85 -17.39
C TYR A 335 -7.64 -3.96 -16.56
N PHE A 336 -7.17 -2.88 -17.17
CA PHE A 336 -6.52 -1.78 -16.47
C PHE A 336 -7.54 -0.68 -16.25
N ILE A 337 -7.87 -0.41 -15.00
CA ILE A 337 -8.87 0.60 -14.60
C ILE A 337 -8.13 1.72 -13.90
N ASP A 338 -8.28 2.94 -14.39
CA ASP A 338 -7.55 4.10 -13.91
C ASP A 338 -8.51 5.25 -13.60
N PHE A 339 -8.32 5.84 -12.42
CA PHE A 339 -8.99 7.06 -11.99
C PHE A 339 -8.18 8.26 -12.48
N PRO A 340 -8.68 9.03 -13.47
CA PRO A 340 -7.91 10.13 -14.02
C PRO A 340 -7.71 11.24 -12.98
N GLY A 341 -6.47 11.72 -12.87
CA GLY A 341 -6.04 12.85 -12.03
C GLY A 341 -6.54 12.84 -10.58
N VAL A 342 -6.24 11.75 -9.87
CA VAL A 342 -6.48 11.54 -8.43
C VAL A 342 -6.22 12.79 -7.59
N GLN A 343 -5.03 13.38 -7.67
CA GLN A 343 -4.64 14.53 -6.86
C GLN A 343 -5.51 15.76 -7.15
N SER A 344 -5.80 16.02 -8.44
CA SER A 344 -6.71 17.10 -8.81
C SER A 344 -8.08 16.87 -8.21
N PHE A 345 -8.64 15.67 -8.30
CA PHE A 345 -9.95 15.33 -7.72
C PHE A 345 -10.00 15.55 -6.20
N ILE A 346 -9.02 15.04 -5.45
CA ILE A 346 -8.96 15.19 -3.98
C ILE A 346 -8.79 16.66 -3.58
N ASN A 347 -7.98 17.42 -4.31
CA ASN A 347 -7.72 18.83 -4.04
C ASN A 347 -8.89 19.76 -4.41
N TYR A 348 -10.04 19.26 -4.89
CA TYR A 348 -11.25 20.09 -5.05
C TYR A 348 -11.96 20.42 -3.72
N PHE A 349 -11.67 19.72 -2.63
CA PHE A 349 -12.44 19.82 -1.38
C PHE A 349 -11.68 20.59 -0.30
N SER A 350 -12.27 21.68 0.21
CA SER A 350 -11.54 22.70 0.99
C SER A 350 -11.35 22.35 2.47
N ASN A 351 -12.18 21.47 3.02
CA ASN A 351 -12.11 21.01 4.40
C ASN A 351 -11.62 19.56 4.48
N LEU A 352 -11.00 19.21 5.60
CA LEU A 352 -10.40 17.89 5.82
C LEU A 352 -11.44 16.75 5.79
N ARG A 353 -12.66 17.00 6.28
CA ARG A 353 -13.74 16.00 6.31
C ARG A 353 -14.08 15.51 4.90
N ASP A 354 -14.35 16.43 3.97
CA ASP A 354 -14.71 16.11 2.60
C ASP A 354 -13.51 15.63 1.78
N LEU A 355 -12.33 16.23 1.98
CA LEU A 355 -11.08 15.82 1.32
C LEU A 355 -10.72 14.37 1.68
N SER A 356 -10.81 13.99 2.94
CA SER A 356 -10.53 12.63 3.40
C SER A 356 -11.53 11.61 2.84
N ALA A 357 -12.81 11.98 2.72
CA ALA A 357 -13.82 11.14 2.07
C ALA A 357 -13.57 10.99 0.56
N ALA A 358 -13.14 12.06 -0.11
CA ALA A 358 -12.76 12.01 -1.52
C ALA A 358 -11.56 11.09 -1.77
N SER A 359 -10.54 11.15 -0.90
CA SER A 359 -9.38 10.24 -0.96
C SER A 359 -9.81 8.76 -0.86
N PHE A 360 -10.72 8.43 0.06
CA PHE A 360 -11.29 7.09 0.14
C PHE A 360 -12.05 6.68 -1.15
N LEU A 361 -12.82 7.61 -1.72
CA LEU A 361 -13.65 7.33 -2.90
C LEU A 361 -12.82 6.98 -4.13
N VAL A 362 -11.61 7.54 -4.29
CA VAL A 362 -10.74 7.25 -5.43
C VAL A 362 -10.49 5.75 -5.57
N ASP A 363 -10.00 5.10 -4.51
CA ASP A 363 -9.73 3.65 -4.57
C ASP A 363 -11.01 2.83 -4.62
N PHE A 364 -12.06 3.23 -3.88
CA PHE A 364 -13.36 2.55 -3.93
C PHE A 364 -13.94 2.50 -5.35
N LEU A 365 -13.79 3.59 -6.11
CA LEU A 365 -14.27 3.73 -7.48
C LEU A 365 -13.36 3.07 -8.50
N SER A 366 -12.05 3.02 -8.28
CA SER A 366 -11.11 2.39 -9.21
C SER A 366 -10.94 0.88 -9.01
N SER A 367 -11.35 0.33 -7.85
CA SER A 367 -11.18 -1.10 -7.54
C SER A 367 -12.49 -1.81 -7.20
N THR A 368 -13.17 -1.38 -6.12
CA THR A 368 -14.29 -2.11 -5.53
C THR A 368 -15.53 -2.08 -6.42
N VAL A 369 -15.85 -0.90 -6.99
CA VAL A 369 -16.99 -0.76 -7.92
C VAL A 369 -16.75 -1.54 -9.23
N PRO A 370 -15.56 -1.47 -9.86
CA PRO A 370 -15.21 -2.33 -10.98
C PRO A 370 -15.33 -3.83 -10.69
N PHE A 371 -14.81 -4.29 -9.54
CA PHE A 371 -14.93 -5.68 -9.12
C PHE A 371 -16.41 -6.11 -8.99
N LEU A 372 -17.24 -5.28 -8.33
CA LEU A 372 -18.68 -5.50 -8.20
C LEU A 372 -19.37 -5.69 -9.56
N HIS A 373 -19.12 -4.80 -10.53
CA HIS A 373 -19.80 -4.88 -11.83
C HIS A 373 -19.32 -6.05 -12.68
N LEU A 374 -18.02 -6.39 -12.63
CA LEU A 374 -17.51 -7.56 -13.33
C LEU A 374 -18.05 -8.86 -12.71
N ASP A 375 -18.09 -8.95 -11.38
CA ASP A 375 -18.69 -10.08 -10.65
C ASP A 375 -20.18 -10.26 -10.98
N LYS A 376 -20.93 -9.15 -11.12
CA LYS A 376 -22.34 -9.20 -11.57
C LYS A 376 -22.51 -9.78 -12.97
N LEU A 377 -21.59 -9.53 -13.89
CA LEU A 377 -21.62 -10.11 -15.24
C LEU A 377 -21.32 -11.62 -15.23
N HIS A 378 -20.69 -12.12 -14.18
CA HIS A 378 -20.48 -13.55 -13.96
C HIS A 378 -21.59 -14.24 -13.15
N ARG A 379 -22.53 -13.49 -12.54
CA ARG A 379 -23.62 -14.07 -11.73
C ARG A 379 -24.45 -15.07 -12.54
N GLY A 380 -24.79 -16.19 -11.90
CA GLY A 380 -25.47 -17.32 -12.53
C GLY A 380 -24.53 -18.32 -13.22
N LYS A 381 -23.23 -17.99 -13.34
CA LYS A 381 -22.17 -18.92 -13.73
C LYS A 381 -21.30 -19.25 -12.53
N THR A 382 -20.47 -18.30 -12.13
CA THR A 382 -19.46 -18.44 -11.06
C THR A 382 -19.20 -17.06 -10.47
N PHE A 383 -18.83 -16.95 -9.20
CA PHE A 383 -18.37 -15.66 -8.67
C PHE A 383 -16.98 -15.30 -9.22
N LEU A 384 -16.68 -14.00 -9.29
CA LEU A 384 -15.36 -13.48 -9.58
C LEU A 384 -14.45 -13.76 -8.37
N PRO A 385 -13.34 -14.50 -8.54
CA PRO A 385 -12.43 -14.83 -7.46
C PRO A 385 -11.66 -13.58 -6.98
N PRO A 386 -11.33 -13.43 -5.69
CA PRO A 386 -10.40 -12.40 -5.22
C PRO A 386 -9.02 -12.47 -5.91
N GLU A 387 -8.63 -13.66 -6.39
CA GLU A 387 -7.44 -13.91 -7.20
C GLU A 387 -7.40 -13.02 -8.45
N ALA A 388 -8.57 -12.68 -9.02
CA ALA A 388 -8.69 -11.85 -10.21
C ALA A 388 -8.25 -10.40 -10.00
N LEU A 389 -8.28 -9.87 -8.76
CA LEU A 389 -7.76 -8.54 -8.45
C LEU A 389 -6.25 -8.63 -8.24
N LEU A 390 -5.47 -8.41 -9.30
CA LEU A 390 -4.02 -8.62 -9.28
C LEU A 390 -3.30 -7.54 -8.46
N SER A 391 -3.72 -6.28 -8.61
CA SER A 391 -3.24 -5.15 -7.82
C SER A 391 -4.27 -4.02 -7.82
N SER A 392 -4.26 -3.18 -6.79
CA SER A 392 -5.20 -2.07 -6.60
C SER A 392 -4.64 -1.04 -5.64
N MET A 393 -3.96 -0.01 -6.12
CA MET A 393 -3.40 1.06 -5.27
C MET A 393 -3.33 2.37 -6.04
N GLY A 394 -3.38 3.51 -5.34
CA GLY A 394 -3.13 4.82 -5.95
C GLY A 394 -4.10 5.19 -7.07
N GLY A 395 -5.39 4.84 -6.93
CA GLY A 395 -6.41 5.17 -7.92
C GLY A 395 -6.41 4.35 -9.20
N HIS A 396 -5.68 3.23 -9.26
CA HIS A 396 -5.78 2.28 -10.37
C HIS A 396 -5.90 0.83 -9.89
N SER A 397 -6.43 -0.05 -10.74
CA SER A 397 -6.51 -1.48 -10.47
C SER A 397 -6.31 -2.35 -11.72
N TYR A 398 -5.86 -3.57 -11.48
CA TYR A 398 -5.69 -4.63 -12.46
C TYR A 398 -6.66 -5.77 -12.13
N ILE A 399 -7.65 -5.99 -12.97
CA ILE A 399 -8.67 -7.02 -12.76
C ILE A 399 -8.69 -7.98 -13.93
N VAL A 400 -8.67 -9.28 -13.68
CA VAL A 400 -8.81 -10.31 -14.71
C VAL A 400 -10.27 -10.76 -14.81
N GLY A 401 -10.88 -10.60 -15.98
CA GLY A 401 -12.19 -11.17 -16.29
C GLY A 401 -12.07 -12.34 -17.26
N ARG A 402 -13.05 -13.23 -17.28
CA ARG A 402 -13.10 -14.31 -18.27
C ARG A 402 -13.52 -13.81 -19.64
N ALA A 403 -13.11 -14.56 -20.67
CA ALA A 403 -13.43 -14.27 -22.06
C ALA A 403 -14.92 -14.45 -22.42
N ASP A 404 -15.72 -15.09 -21.56
CA ASP A 404 -17.17 -15.22 -21.74
C ASP A 404 -17.97 -14.01 -21.24
N VAL A 405 -17.28 -12.96 -20.77
CA VAL A 405 -17.83 -11.62 -20.57
C VAL A 405 -17.21 -10.71 -21.62
N ASN A 406 -18.06 -10.03 -22.40
CA ASN A 406 -17.60 -9.07 -23.38
C ASN A 406 -17.00 -7.83 -22.67
N PRO A 407 -15.76 -7.43 -22.99
CA PRO A 407 -15.14 -6.22 -22.45
C PRO A 407 -16.00 -4.96 -22.58
N GLU A 408 -16.71 -4.77 -23.70
CA GLU A 408 -17.56 -3.60 -23.92
C GLU A 408 -18.75 -3.57 -22.96
N ASP A 409 -19.35 -4.73 -22.67
CA ASP A 409 -20.48 -4.83 -21.73
C ASP A 409 -20.05 -4.39 -20.33
N PHE A 410 -18.86 -4.83 -19.90
CA PHE A 410 -18.28 -4.40 -18.62
C PHE A 410 -18.04 -2.89 -18.57
N ILE A 411 -17.40 -2.33 -19.60
CA ILE A 411 -17.14 -0.89 -19.69
C ILE A 411 -18.45 -0.08 -19.69
N ASN A 412 -19.47 -0.54 -20.41
CA ASN A 412 -20.77 0.11 -20.45
C ASN A 412 -21.49 0.06 -19.10
N LYS A 413 -21.44 -1.08 -18.39
CA LYS A 413 -22.01 -1.21 -17.04
C LYS A 413 -21.36 -0.26 -16.03
N LEU A 414 -20.05 -0.03 -16.14
CA LEU A 414 -19.39 0.98 -15.31
C LEU A 414 -19.89 2.38 -15.62
N LYS A 415 -19.99 2.77 -16.89
CA LYS A 415 -20.51 4.09 -17.29
C LYS A 415 -21.97 4.32 -16.88
N GLU A 416 -22.76 3.26 -16.77
CA GLU A 416 -24.16 3.33 -16.35
C GLU A 416 -24.33 3.66 -14.86
N ASP A 417 -23.38 3.27 -14.00
CA ASP A 417 -23.48 3.44 -12.55
C ASP A 417 -23.62 4.92 -12.16
N LYS A 418 -24.63 5.18 -11.34
CA LYS A 418 -25.03 6.52 -10.92
C LYS A 418 -23.91 7.22 -10.15
N ILE A 419 -23.07 6.51 -9.41
CA ILE A 419 -22.01 7.13 -8.60
C ILE A 419 -21.02 7.94 -9.45
N PHE A 420 -20.65 7.45 -10.64
CA PHE A 420 -19.76 8.15 -11.56
C PHE A 420 -20.39 9.42 -12.13
N LYS A 421 -21.70 9.39 -12.40
CA LYS A 421 -22.48 10.55 -12.87
C LYS A 421 -22.71 11.60 -11.79
N GLU A 422 -22.80 11.20 -10.52
CA GLU A 422 -22.89 12.13 -9.39
C GLU A 422 -21.56 12.86 -9.15
N LEU A 423 -20.46 12.14 -9.31
CA LEU A 423 -19.11 12.67 -9.11
C LEU A 423 -18.51 13.32 -10.35
N ASP A 424 -19.14 13.19 -11.53
CA ASP A 424 -18.58 13.65 -12.81
C ASP A 424 -17.16 13.09 -13.00
N VAL A 425 -17.06 11.76 -12.88
CA VAL A 425 -15.85 10.95 -13.04
C VAL A 425 -16.08 9.98 -14.19
N ASN A 426 -15.11 9.90 -15.11
CA ASN A 426 -15.08 8.89 -16.16
C ASN A 426 -13.82 8.06 -16.00
N LEU A 427 -13.96 6.82 -15.55
CA LEU A 427 -12.82 5.90 -15.46
C LEU A 427 -12.26 5.61 -16.85
N LYS A 428 -10.94 5.50 -16.94
CA LYS A 428 -10.27 4.99 -18.13
C LYS A 428 -10.10 3.50 -17.95
N VAL A 429 -10.67 2.73 -18.87
CA VAL A 429 -10.60 1.27 -18.84
C VAL A 429 -9.98 0.81 -20.15
N SER A 430 -8.81 0.20 -20.04
CA SER A 430 -8.12 -0.49 -21.14
C SER A 430 -8.20 -2.00 -20.90
N CYS A 431 -8.20 -2.80 -21.97
CA CYS A 431 -8.22 -4.25 -21.86
C CYS A 431 -7.23 -4.92 -22.83
N VAL A 432 -6.62 -6.03 -22.40
CA VAL A 432 -5.75 -6.87 -23.22
C VAL A 432 -5.99 -8.36 -22.93
N PRO A 433 -5.75 -9.28 -23.88
CA PRO A 433 -5.76 -10.71 -23.59
C PRO A 433 -4.76 -11.04 -22.48
N PHE A 434 -5.24 -11.72 -21.43
CA PHE A 434 -4.41 -12.12 -20.30
C PHE A 434 -3.93 -13.57 -20.45
N TYR A 435 -4.86 -14.48 -20.76
CA TYR A 435 -4.60 -15.91 -20.86
C TYR A 435 -5.19 -16.46 -22.15
N TYR A 436 -4.35 -17.02 -23.01
CA TYR A 436 -4.70 -17.54 -24.33
C TYR A 436 -3.75 -18.65 -24.74
N ASP A 437 -4.24 -19.69 -25.44
CA ASP A 437 -3.41 -20.78 -25.97
C ASP A 437 -2.42 -21.40 -24.95
N ASN A 438 -2.84 -21.52 -23.68
CA ASN A 438 -2.03 -21.99 -22.55
C ASN A 438 -0.80 -21.10 -22.23
N HIS A 439 -0.88 -19.81 -22.57
CA HIS A 439 0.12 -18.80 -22.28
C HIS A 439 -0.52 -17.61 -21.56
N VAL A 440 0.17 -17.07 -20.56
CA VAL A 440 -0.20 -15.82 -19.88
C VAL A 440 0.68 -14.70 -20.43
N ILE A 441 0.10 -13.51 -20.61
CA ILE A 441 0.81 -12.32 -21.08
C ILE A 441 2.12 -12.09 -20.32
N SER A 442 3.20 -11.79 -21.04
CA SER A 442 4.49 -11.44 -20.44
C SER A 442 4.45 -10.10 -19.72
N TYR A 443 5.34 -9.91 -18.74
CA TYR A 443 5.45 -8.64 -18.04
C TYR A 443 5.84 -7.48 -18.97
N ASP A 444 6.75 -7.71 -19.92
CA ASP A 444 7.13 -6.69 -20.91
C ASP A 444 5.93 -6.15 -21.69
N SER A 445 5.08 -7.07 -22.18
CA SER A 445 3.85 -6.72 -22.90
C SER A 445 2.90 -5.90 -22.01
N LEU A 446 2.78 -6.26 -20.73
CA LEU A 446 1.97 -5.53 -19.76
C LEU A 446 2.56 -4.14 -19.47
N SER A 447 3.88 -4.05 -19.26
CA SER A 447 4.61 -2.82 -18.96
C SER A 447 4.42 -1.77 -20.06
N GLU A 448 4.40 -2.20 -21.33
CA GLU A 448 4.08 -1.31 -22.45
C GLU A 448 2.64 -0.78 -22.41
N VAL A 449 1.68 -1.63 -22.06
CA VAL A 449 0.26 -1.25 -21.93
C VAL A 449 0.08 -0.24 -20.79
N ILE A 450 0.73 -0.49 -19.65
CA ILE A 450 0.76 0.43 -18.51
C ILE A 450 1.34 1.79 -18.94
N ARG A 451 2.50 1.78 -19.61
CA ARG A 451 3.18 3.00 -20.08
C ARG A 451 2.30 3.82 -21.03
N LYS A 452 1.63 3.18 -21.98
CA LYS A 452 0.72 3.85 -22.92
C LYS A 452 -0.49 4.44 -22.20
N THR A 453 -1.02 3.74 -21.20
CA THR A 453 -2.22 4.21 -20.48
C THR A 453 -1.90 5.34 -19.49
N ASN A 454 -0.72 5.33 -18.86
CA ASN A 454 -0.24 6.39 -17.96
C ASN A 454 -0.08 7.76 -18.65
N LEU A 455 0.21 7.81 -19.95
CA LEU A 455 0.23 9.08 -20.69
C LEU A 455 -1.16 9.73 -20.74
N TYR A 456 -2.21 8.91 -20.77
CA TYR A 456 -3.57 9.39 -20.79
C TYR A 456 -4.10 9.68 -19.37
N SER A 457 -3.66 8.98 -18.32
CA SER A 457 -4.17 9.14 -16.93
C SER A 457 -4.03 10.56 -16.37
N LEU A 458 -3.03 11.32 -16.85
CA LEU A 458 -2.80 12.73 -16.49
C LEU A 458 -3.87 13.70 -17.02
N MET A 459 -4.62 13.30 -18.05
CA MET A 459 -5.64 14.15 -18.66
C MET A 459 -6.99 13.95 -17.99
N LEU A 460 -7.26 14.72 -16.93
CA LEU A 460 -8.62 15.04 -16.52
C LEU A 460 -9.17 16.09 -17.46
N ASN A 461 -10.27 15.76 -18.15
CA ASN A 461 -11.02 16.74 -18.92
C ASN A 461 -12.35 17.00 -18.20
N PHE A 462 -12.28 17.73 -17.09
CA PHE A 462 -13.50 18.24 -16.48
C PHE A 462 -14.12 19.25 -17.43
N LYS A 463 -15.39 19.07 -17.79
CA LYS A 463 -16.17 20.19 -18.26
C LYS A 463 -16.48 21.05 -17.04
N GLU A 464 -15.65 22.06 -16.78
CA GLU A 464 -15.99 23.07 -15.78
C GLU A 464 -17.17 23.89 -16.33
N GLU A 465 -18.37 23.56 -15.86
CA GLU A 465 -19.59 24.28 -16.23
C GLU A 465 -19.67 25.60 -15.44
N VAL A 466 -19.04 26.65 -15.95
CA VAL A 466 -19.28 28.01 -15.48
C VAL A 466 -20.48 28.57 -16.24
N LEU A 467 -21.67 28.57 -15.62
CA LEU A 467 -22.91 28.98 -16.28
C LEU A 467 -22.94 30.49 -16.59
N SER A 468 -22.35 31.34 -15.75
CA SER A 468 -22.13 32.79 -16.01
C SER A 468 -21.42 33.49 -14.86
N TYR A 469 -20.39 34.31 -15.12
CA TYR A 469 -19.72 35.06 -14.05
C TYR A 469 -20.68 36.01 -13.31
N GLY A 470 -20.80 35.84 -11.99
CA GLY A 470 -21.50 36.77 -11.10
C GLY A 470 -23.04 36.65 -11.02
N LEU A 471 -23.69 35.78 -11.79
CA LEU A 471 -25.16 35.59 -11.76
C LEU A 471 -25.62 34.31 -11.03
N HIS A 472 -24.69 33.44 -10.64
CA HIS A 472 -24.97 32.24 -9.86
C HIS A 472 -24.18 32.24 -8.55
N LYS A 473 -24.75 31.64 -7.50
CA LYS A 473 -23.98 31.33 -6.28
C LYS A 473 -23.00 30.20 -6.63
N VAL A 474 -21.72 30.41 -6.33
CA VAL A 474 -20.70 29.36 -6.47
C VAL A 474 -20.76 28.40 -5.29
N CYS A 475 -20.33 27.16 -5.50
CA CYS A 475 -20.22 26.14 -4.47
C CYS A 475 -19.22 26.59 -3.39
N ASP A 476 -19.63 26.58 -2.13
CA ASP A 476 -18.83 27.01 -0.98
C ASP A 476 -17.67 26.02 -0.67
N SER A 477 -17.75 24.77 -1.16
CA SER A 477 -16.69 23.77 -0.99
C SER A 477 -15.58 23.89 -2.04
N CYS A 478 -15.92 23.86 -3.34
CA CYS A 478 -14.92 23.91 -4.41
C CYS A 478 -14.62 25.31 -4.96
N GLY A 479 -15.47 26.30 -4.70
CA GLY A 479 -15.29 27.68 -5.19
C GLY A 479 -15.43 27.88 -6.70
N ILE A 480 -15.67 26.84 -7.49
CA ILE A 480 -15.61 26.88 -8.97
C ILE A 480 -16.99 26.71 -9.61
N ARG A 481 -17.72 25.65 -9.22
CA ARG A 481 -18.96 25.23 -9.91
C ARG A 481 -20.20 25.91 -9.35
N PRO A 482 -21.27 26.07 -10.16
CA PRO A 482 -22.54 26.60 -9.68
C PRO A 482 -23.13 25.70 -8.58
N ALA A 483 -23.62 26.34 -7.52
CA ALA A 483 -24.33 25.64 -6.47
C ALA A 483 -25.74 25.26 -6.94
N VAL A 484 -26.12 24.00 -6.68
CA VAL A 484 -27.43 23.44 -7.02
C VAL A 484 -28.11 22.78 -5.80
N TYR A 485 -27.38 22.60 -4.70
CA TYR A 485 -27.89 22.12 -3.41
C TYR A 485 -27.61 23.16 -2.33
N PHE A 486 -28.53 23.30 -1.36
CA PHE A 486 -28.43 24.24 -0.25
C PHE A 486 -28.76 23.48 1.04
N GLU A 487 -27.82 23.48 1.99
CA GLU A 487 -27.96 22.80 3.29
C GLU A 487 -27.45 23.73 4.40
N GLY A 488 -28.38 24.20 5.24
CA GLY A 488 -28.11 25.28 6.17
C GLY A 488 -27.65 26.55 5.44
N ASP A 489 -26.53 27.11 5.87
CA ASP A 489 -25.93 28.30 5.24
C ASP A 489 -24.99 27.98 4.06
N TYR A 490 -24.71 26.69 3.83
CA TYR A 490 -23.79 26.23 2.80
C TYR A 490 -24.51 25.88 1.49
N ALA A 491 -23.89 26.23 0.38
CA ALA A 491 -24.34 25.92 -0.96
C ALA A 491 -23.31 25.05 -1.69
N TYR A 492 -23.76 23.96 -2.28
CA TYR A 492 -22.91 22.94 -2.88
C TYR A 492 -23.25 22.72 -4.35
N CYS A 493 -22.23 22.46 -5.17
CA CYS A 493 -22.43 21.82 -6.46
C CYS A 493 -22.77 20.33 -6.26
N LYS A 494 -23.25 19.67 -7.33
CA LYS A 494 -23.66 18.26 -7.29
C LYS A 494 -22.58 17.32 -6.72
N ARG A 495 -21.34 17.46 -7.19
CA ARG A 495 -20.18 16.67 -6.75
C ARG A 495 -19.87 16.90 -5.27
N CYS A 496 -19.73 18.17 -4.87
CA CYS A 496 -19.40 18.50 -3.48
C CYS A 496 -20.48 18.07 -2.52
N TYR A 497 -21.75 18.19 -2.91
CA TYR A 497 -22.87 17.71 -2.10
C TYR A 497 -22.81 16.19 -1.90
N PHE A 498 -22.55 15.42 -2.97
CA PHE A 498 -22.43 13.96 -2.87
C PHE A 498 -21.32 13.56 -1.88
N VAL A 499 -20.12 14.14 -2.02
CA VAL A 499 -19.01 13.86 -1.10
C VAL A 499 -19.33 14.30 0.32
N HIS A 500 -19.93 15.48 0.50
CA HIS A 500 -20.31 15.99 1.81
C HIS A 500 -21.32 15.10 2.54
N GLN A 501 -22.32 14.60 1.81
CA GLN A 501 -23.33 13.68 2.35
C GLN A 501 -22.70 12.39 2.87
N HIS A 502 -21.64 11.91 2.21
CA HIS A 502 -20.94 10.68 2.58
C HIS A 502 -19.77 10.92 3.55
N SER A 503 -19.29 12.14 3.73
CA SER A 503 -18.11 12.42 4.56
C SER A 503 -18.38 12.26 6.06
N GLY A 504 -19.64 12.27 6.51
CA GLY A 504 -20.00 12.06 7.92
C GLY A 504 -19.71 10.65 8.46
N ASN A 505 -19.55 9.66 7.57
CA ASN A 505 -19.21 8.28 7.94
C ASN A 505 -18.08 7.70 7.09
N ARG A 506 -17.27 8.53 6.43
CA ARG A 506 -16.10 8.14 5.63
C ARG A 506 -14.90 8.99 6.01
N GLY A 507 -13.72 8.60 5.52
CA GLY A 507 -12.48 9.32 5.77
C GLY A 507 -12.22 9.56 7.26
N VAL A 508 -11.79 10.77 7.62
CA VAL A 508 -11.43 11.16 8.98
C VAL A 508 -12.56 10.98 9.99
N MET A 509 -13.83 11.19 9.60
CA MET A 509 -14.96 11.04 10.52
C MET A 509 -15.21 9.58 10.89
N ALA A 510 -15.03 8.66 9.93
CA ALA A 510 -15.05 7.22 10.20
C ALA A 510 -13.95 6.82 11.18
N LYS A 511 -12.74 7.38 11.05
CA LYS A 511 -11.60 7.10 11.93
C LYS A 511 -11.83 7.63 13.35
N LEU A 512 -12.36 8.85 13.49
CA LEU A 512 -12.73 9.43 14.79
C LEU A 512 -13.81 8.63 15.53
N ASN A 513 -14.67 7.90 14.80
CA ASN A 513 -15.73 7.07 15.37
C ASN A 513 -15.30 5.60 15.58
N SER A 514 -14.01 5.29 15.41
CA SER A 514 -13.45 3.93 15.50
C SER A 514 -12.46 3.81 16.67
N LYS A 515 -12.17 2.58 17.07
CA LYS A 515 -11.15 2.25 18.08
C LYS A 515 -9.94 1.65 17.37
N PHE A 516 -8.74 2.10 17.71
CA PHE A 516 -7.49 1.61 17.12
C PHE A 516 -6.64 0.86 18.15
N TYR A 517 -5.96 -0.22 17.77
CA TYR A 517 -5.26 -1.12 18.70
C TYR A 517 -3.75 -1.13 18.44
N VAL A 518 -2.94 -0.55 19.33
CA VAL A 518 -1.48 -0.45 19.14
C VAL A 518 -0.70 -1.35 20.08
N VAL A 519 -1.11 -1.48 21.35
CA VAL A 519 -0.40 -2.28 22.37
C VAL A 519 -1.37 -3.02 23.31
N GLY A 520 -2.44 -3.62 22.76
CA GLY A 520 -3.48 -4.29 23.54
C GLY A 520 -4.62 -3.38 23.97
N GLU A 521 -4.31 -2.14 24.39
CA GLU A 521 -5.32 -1.15 24.77
C GLU A 521 -5.85 -0.36 23.55
N PRO A 522 -7.17 -0.15 23.45
CA PRO A 522 -7.77 0.61 22.37
C PRO A 522 -7.62 2.12 22.56
N TRP A 523 -7.18 2.80 21.51
CA TRP A 523 -7.23 4.26 21.41
C TRP A 523 -8.62 4.70 20.95
N GLU A 524 -9.25 5.59 21.73
CA GLU A 524 -10.57 6.15 21.49
C GLU A 524 -10.50 7.68 21.36
N TYR A 525 -11.19 8.25 20.37
CA TYR A 525 -11.00 9.65 19.96
C TYR A 525 -12.15 10.57 20.33
N LYS A 526 -13.37 10.02 20.36
CA LYS A 526 -14.59 10.73 20.71
C LYS A 526 -15.17 10.16 21.98
N LYS A 527 -15.48 11.05 22.93
CA LYS A 527 -16.31 10.71 24.08
C LYS A 527 -17.78 10.82 23.71
N GLU A 528 -18.62 9.98 24.31
CA GLU A 528 -20.06 9.99 24.08
C GLU A 528 -20.65 11.37 24.42
N GLY A 529 -21.26 12.04 23.45
CA GLY A 529 -21.82 13.40 23.59
C GLY A 529 -20.88 14.56 23.24
N GLU A 530 -19.66 14.32 22.74
CA GLU A 530 -18.84 15.40 22.15
C GLU A 530 -19.50 15.95 20.87
N GLU A 531 -19.57 17.29 20.76
CA GLU A 531 -20.03 17.99 19.55
C GLU A 531 -19.11 17.72 18.34
N GLU A 532 -19.57 18.08 17.14
CA GLU A 532 -18.82 17.94 15.90
C GLU A 532 -17.65 18.94 15.87
N ILE A 533 -16.47 18.51 16.35
CA ILE A 533 -15.22 19.29 16.33
C ILE A 533 -14.58 19.21 14.94
N ASP A 534 -13.99 20.32 14.47
CA ASP A 534 -13.16 20.36 13.27
C ASP A 534 -12.03 19.31 13.37
N PRO A 535 -11.92 18.35 12.42
CA PRO A 535 -10.88 17.35 12.44
C PRO A 535 -9.45 17.93 12.49
N MET A 536 -9.18 19.08 11.86
CA MET A 536 -7.88 19.75 11.89
C MET A 536 -7.55 20.25 13.31
N GLU A 537 -8.52 20.87 13.98
CA GLU A 537 -8.37 21.32 15.37
C GLU A 537 -8.16 20.14 16.31
N LYS A 538 -8.93 19.05 16.13
CA LYS A 538 -8.77 17.83 16.92
C LYS A 538 -7.37 17.22 16.77
N ILE A 539 -6.81 17.19 15.56
CA ILE A 539 -5.44 16.68 15.30
C ILE A 539 -4.36 17.61 15.86
N ALA A 540 -4.56 18.94 15.82
CA ALA A 540 -3.61 19.90 16.38
C ALA A 540 -3.44 19.77 17.91
N GLU A 541 -4.42 19.13 18.56
CA GLU A 541 -4.54 19.00 20.01
C GLU A 541 -4.31 20.34 20.71
N ASN A 542 -3.29 20.43 21.57
CA ASN A 542 -3.03 21.59 22.43
C ASN A 542 -2.03 22.59 21.82
N SER A 543 -1.51 22.33 20.61
CA SER A 543 -0.42 23.12 20.02
C SER A 543 -0.90 24.23 19.09
N ASN A 544 -2.16 24.19 18.62
CA ASN A 544 -2.69 25.00 17.51
C ASN A 544 -2.00 24.77 16.15
N TYR A 545 -1.01 23.89 16.07
CA TYR A 545 -0.25 23.60 14.85
C TYR A 545 -0.38 22.12 14.47
N ILE A 546 -0.49 21.89 13.18
CA ILE A 546 -0.39 20.56 12.58
C ILE A 546 0.84 20.50 11.68
N SER A 547 1.36 19.30 11.46
CA SER A 547 2.31 19.03 10.39
C SER A 547 1.62 18.17 9.33
N VAL A 548 1.70 18.59 8.06
CA VAL A 548 1.40 17.73 6.92
C VAL A 548 2.70 17.06 6.51
N ILE A 549 2.65 15.73 6.42
CA ILE A 549 3.74 14.85 6.04
C ILE A 549 3.33 14.19 4.73
N LYS A 550 4.14 14.35 3.69
CA LYS A 550 4.03 13.57 2.45
C LYS A 550 5.31 12.80 2.23
N PHE A 551 5.21 11.54 1.83
CA PHE A 551 6.37 10.72 1.47
C PHE A 551 6.09 9.94 0.20
N ASP A 552 7.16 9.59 -0.51
CA ASP A 552 7.15 8.82 -1.76
C ASP A 552 8.49 8.09 -1.93
N GLY A 553 8.47 6.90 -2.52
CA GLY A 553 9.64 6.08 -2.77
C GLY A 553 10.53 6.68 -3.86
N ASN A 554 11.83 6.78 -3.60
CA ASN A 554 12.78 7.19 -4.62
C ASN A 554 12.87 6.14 -5.72
N ASP A 555 12.52 6.55 -6.95
CA ASP A 555 12.61 5.75 -8.16
C ASP A 555 11.79 4.44 -8.10
N ALA A 556 10.69 4.42 -7.34
CA ALA A 556 9.81 3.26 -7.22
C ALA A 556 9.25 2.77 -8.57
N GLY A 557 8.92 3.69 -9.49
CA GLY A 557 8.52 3.33 -10.84
C GLY A 557 9.58 2.51 -11.59
N LYS A 558 10.88 2.79 -11.37
CA LYS A 558 11.97 1.99 -11.92
C LYS A 558 12.08 0.64 -11.21
N TYR A 559 11.94 0.63 -9.89
CA TYR A 559 11.94 -0.60 -9.08
C TYR A 559 10.90 -1.63 -9.54
N PHE A 560 9.68 -1.17 -9.83
CA PHE A 560 8.63 -2.02 -10.37
C PHE A 560 8.86 -2.36 -11.84
N LYS A 561 9.36 -1.41 -12.66
CA LYS A 561 9.69 -1.67 -14.07
C LYS A 561 10.77 -2.74 -14.22
N ASP A 562 11.78 -2.75 -13.35
CA ASP A 562 12.86 -3.74 -13.36
C ASP A 562 12.38 -5.11 -12.78
N SER A 563 11.15 -5.57 -13.07
CA SER A 563 10.71 -6.95 -12.79
C SER A 563 10.86 -7.83 -14.03
N LEU A 564 11.32 -9.07 -13.85
CA LEU A 564 11.52 -10.06 -14.92
C LEU A 564 10.24 -10.83 -15.24
N THR A 565 9.37 -11.02 -14.24
CA THR A 565 8.14 -11.79 -14.40
C THR A 565 6.93 -11.07 -13.82
N PHE A 566 5.74 -11.47 -14.26
CA PHE A 566 4.49 -10.95 -13.71
C PHE A 566 4.33 -11.31 -12.22
N GLY A 567 4.69 -12.54 -11.84
CA GLY A 567 4.67 -13.00 -10.46
C GLY A 567 5.57 -12.16 -9.55
N GLU A 568 6.76 -11.78 -10.04
CA GLU A 568 7.67 -10.88 -9.32
C GLU A 568 7.09 -9.47 -9.16
N TYR A 569 6.52 -8.89 -10.22
CA TYR A 569 5.87 -7.57 -10.13
C TYR A 569 4.77 -7.54 -9.06
N SER A 570 3.88 -8.53 -9.07
CA SER A 570 2.80 -8.64 -8.07
C SER A 570 3.37 -8.78 -6.65
N ALA A 571 4.41 -9.59 -6.48
CA ALA A 571 5.08 -9.79 -5.20
C ALA A 571 5.72 -8.51 -4.65
N LYS A 572 6.47 -7.78 -5.50
CA LYS A 572 7.09 -6.49 -5.12
C LYS A 572 6.04 -5.48 -4.71
N SER A 573 4.95 -5.36 -5.47
CA SER A 573 3.86 -4.42 -5.18
C SER A 573 3.25 -4.67 -3.79
N PHE A 574 2.89 -5.92 -3.49
CA PHE A 574 2.36 -6.29 -2.18
C PHE A 574 3.38 -6.20 -1.06
N TRP A 575 4.65 -6.53 -1.30
CA TRP A 575 5.69 -6.45 -0.28
C TRP A 575 5.96 -5.01 0.15
N VAL A 576 6.06 -4.07 -0.80
CA VAL A 576 6.31 -2.65 -0.48
C VAL A 576 5.15 -2.06 0.32
N ASP A 577 3.91 -2.28 -0.11
CA ASP A 577 2.73 -1.84 0.64
C ASP A 577 2.69 -2.42 2.07
N TYR A 578 2.97 -3.72 2.19
CA TYR A 578 3.09 -4.39 3.48
C TYR A 578 4.17 -3.75 4.36
N ALA A 579 5.38 -3.56 3.82
CA ALA A 579 6.52 -3.02 4.53
C ALA A 579 6.25 -1.61 5.06
N VAL A 580 5.63 -0.75 4.26
CA VAL A 580 5.26 0.61 4.66
C VAL A 580 4.17 0.60 5.74
N LYS A 581 3.10 -0.20 5.59
CA LYS A 581 2.05 -0.35 6.62
C LYS A 581 2.60 -0.93 7.92
N LYS A 582 3.50 -1.91 7.83
CA LYS A 582 4.23 -2.51 8.96
C LYS A 582 5.06 -1.46 9.70
N ALA A 583 5.89 -0.72 8.98
CA ALA A 583 6.75 0.33 9.54
C ALA A 583 5.91 1.40 10.25
N TYR A 584 4.80 1.82 9.64
CA TYR A 584 3.86 2.76 10.23
C TYR A 584 3.34 2.24 11.59
N TYR A 585 2.81 1.01 11.62
CA TYR A 585 2.26 0.42 12.84
C TYR A 585 3.31 0.24 13.94
N ASP A 586 4.50 -0.25 13.58
CA ASP A 586 5.58 -0.52 14.53
C ASP A 586 6.20 0.79 15.06
N THR A 587 6.11 1.91 14.33
CA THR A 587 6.43 3.25 14.86
C THR A 587 5.37 3.77 15.82
N LEU A 588 4.07 3.54 15.56
CA LEU A 588 3.03 3.92 16.52
C LEU A 588 3.19 3.18 17.85
N LYS A 589 3.57 1.90 17.83
CA LYS A 589 3.88 1.13 19.05
C LYS A 589 5.00 1.75 19.88
N GLU A 590 6.05 2.20 19.18
CA GLU A 590 7.23 2.81 19.81
C GLU A 590 6.90 4.16 20.45
N LEU A 591 6.07 4.97 19.78
CA LEU A 591 5.73 6.32 20.25
C LEU A 591 4.57 6.37 21.26
N GLY A 592 3.72 5.33 21.29
CA GLY A 592 2.60 5.24 22.24
C GLY A 592 1.56 6.35 22.08
N GLU A 593 0.94 6.75 23.18
CA GLU A 593 -0.19 7.71 23.19
C GLU A 593 0.14 9.08 22.59
N GLU A 594 1.42 9.50 22.54
CA GLU A 594 1.81 10.75 21.88
C GLU A 594 1.52 10.76 20.37
N ALA A 595 1.42 9.58 19.76
CA ALA A 595 1.10 9.39 18.36
C ALA A 595 -0.39 9.08 18.11
N MET A 596 -1.25 9.19 19.13
CA MET A 596 -2.65 8.76 19.06
C MET A 596 -3.41 9.41 17.92
N MET A 597 -3.20 10.70 17.65
CA MET A 597 -3.91 11.42 16.59
C MET A 597 -3.40 11.14 15.16
N ILE A 598 -2.26 10.46 14.99
CA ILE A 598 -1.70 10.18 13.66
C ILE A 598 -2.62 9.26 12.83
N PRO A 599 -3.11 8.11 13.32
CA PRO A 599 -4.11 7.30 12.63
C PRO A 599 -5.32 8.05 12.09
N VAL A 600 -5.81 9.06 12.82
CA VAL A 600 -6.95 9.90 12.44
C VAL A 600 -6.56 10.85 11.30
N GLY A 601 -5.41 11.51 11.41
CA GLY A 601 -4.92 12.46 10.40
C GLY A 601 -4.29 11.83 9.16
N THR A 602 -4.03 10.52 9.16
CA THR A 602 -3.63 9.79 7.95
C THR A 602 -4.71 9.88 6.88
N LEU A 603 -4.41 10.43 5.71
CA LEU A 603 -5.35 10.47 4.59
C LEU A 603 -5.32 9.14 3.84
N TYR A 604 -4.15 8.77 3.34
CA TYR A 604 -3.88 7.49 2.70
C TYR A 604 -2.42 7.07 2.92
N ILE A 605 -2.21 5.75 2.96
CA ILE A 605 -0.91 5.07 2.94
C ILE A 605 -1.11 3.83 2.09
N GLY A 606 -0.35 3.70 1.01
CA GLY A 606 -0.44 2.56 0.12
C GLY A 606 0.73 2.49 -0.85
N GLY A 607 1.23 1.29 -1.12
CA GLY A 607 2.44 1.12 -1.91
C GLY A 607 3.62 1.86 -1.27
N ASP A 608 4.28 2.72 -2.03
CA ASP A 608 5.46 3.49 -1.63
C ASP A 608 5.19 4.95 -1.22
N GLU A 609 3.93 5.40 -1.25
CA GLU A 609 3.56 6.78 -0.95
C GLU A 609 2.49 6.93 0.15
N GLY A 610 2.37 8.14 0.69
CA GLY A 610 1.31 8.47 1.62
C GLY A 610 1.27 9.94 2.04
N VAL A 611 0.11 10.34 2.56
CA VAL A 611 -0.13 11.68 3.14
C VAL A 611 -0.72 11.54 4.53
N ILE A 612 -0.07 12.19 5.50
CA ILE A 612 -0.39 12.11 6.91
C ILE A 612 -0.46 13.52 7.51
N ILE A 613 -1.51 13.79 8.27
CA ILE A 613 -1.62 14.99 9.11
C ILE A 613 -1.35 14.57 10.55
N SER A 614 -0.42 15.25 11.21
CA SER A 614 0.08 14.87 12.53
C SER A 614 0.11 16.09 13.47
N PRO A 615 -0.04 15.90 14.79
CA PRO A 615 0.32 16.94 15.74
C PRO A 615 1.78 17.40 15.53
N ALA A 616 2.03 18.70 15.53
CA ALA A 616 3.38 19.25 15.32
C ALA A 616 4.40 18.78 16.38
N SER A 617 3.93 18.39 17.57
CA SER A 617 4.73 17.93 18.70
C SER A 617 5.47 16.61 18.45
N ILE A 618 4.92 15.74 17.60
CA ILE A 618 5.37 14.36 17.40
C ILE A 618 5.80 14.07 15.95
N SER A 619 5.42 14.92 15.00
CA SER A 619 5.57 14.68 13.56
C SER A 619 6.99 14.28 13.13
N LEU A 620 8.03 14.99 13.55
CA LEU A 620 9.41 14.69 13.15
C LEU A 620 9.99 13.43 13.81
N ARG A 621 9.56 13.09 15.04
CA ARG A 621 9.92 11.83 15.69
C ARG A 621 9.26 10.64 14.99
N PHE A 622 7.99 10.81 14.62
CA PHE A 622 7.25 9.85 13.82
C PHE A 622 7.92 9.63 12.47
N VAL A 623 8.17 10.67 11.68
CA VAL A 623 8.85 10.57 10.37
C VAL A 623 10.19 9.86 10.48
N LEU A 624 11.01 10.21 11.47
CA LEU A 624 12.32 9.59 11.65
C LEU A 624 12.25 8.08 11.89
N SER A 625 11.41 7.63 12.83
CA SER A 625 11.26 6.20 13.13
C SER A 625 10.58 5.46 11.98
N PHE A 626 9.50 6.02 11.44
CA PHE A 626 8.72 5.42 10.37
C PHE A 626 9.56 5.18 9.11
N ILE A 627 10.24 6.21 8.62
CA ILE A 627 10.98 6.12 7.36
C ILE A 627 12.21 5.24 7.48
N LYS A 628 12.91 5.24 8.63
CA LYS A 628 14.01 4.30 8.90
C LYS A 628 13.54 2.84 8.80
N LYS A 629 12.40 2.51 9.43
CA LYS A 629 11.83 1.15 9.39
C LYS A 629 11.33 0.78 7.99
N ALA A 630 10.69 1.72 7.28
CA ALA A 630 10.22 1.50 5.93
C ALA A 630 11.39 1.24 4.96
N GLU A 631 12.48 2.00 5.07
CA GLU A 631 13.69 1.82 4.27
C GLU A 631 14.34 0.45 4.50
N GLU A 632 14.41 0.00 5.76
CA GLU A 632 14.95 -1.32 6.11
C GLU A 632 14.10 -2.47 5.55
N GLU A 633 12.78 -2.39 5.69
CA GLU A 633 11.85 -3.48 5.32
C GLU A 633 11.60 -3.56 3.80
N ALA A 634 11.39 -2.42 3.15
CA ALA A 634 11.11 -2.31 1.72
C ALA A 634 12.38 -2.28 0.87
N ARG A 635 13.55 -1.95 1.46
CA ARG A 635 14.82 -1.71 0.76
C ARG A 635 14.72 -0.59 -0.29
N LEU A 636 13.85 0.39 -0.05
CA LEU A 636 13.69 1.59 -0.86
C LEU A 636 14.04 2.81 -0.04
N SER A 637 14.69 3.80 -0.66
CA SER A 637 14.87 5.10 0.00
C SER A 637 13.65 5.97 -0.26
N PHE A 638 13.40 6.95 0.61
CA PHE A 638 12.20 7.80 0.56
C PHE A 638 12.54 9.27 0.53
N LYS A 639 11.81 10.04 -0.27
CA LYS A 639 11.76 11.50 -0.19
C LYS A 639 10.56 11.90 0.67
N VAL A 640 10.75 12.83 1.58
CA VAL A 640 9.71 13.25 2.53
C VAL A 640 9.63 14.77 2.56
N GLY A 641 8.43 15.31 2.58
CA GLY A 641 8.13 16.71 2.87
C GLY A 641 7.35 16.83 4.17
N VAL A 642 7.73 17.76 5.04
CA VAL A 642 7.03 18.07 6.29
C VAL A 642 6.84 19.57 6.40
N ILE A 643 5.59 20.02 6.36
CA ILE A 643 5.25 21.43 6.59
C ILE A 643 4.40 21.58 7.83
N THR A 644 4.84 22.43 8.77
CA THR A 644 4.10 22.77 9.98
C THR A 644 3.41 24.13 9.83
N ALA A 645 2.10 24.16 10.02
CA ALA A 645 1.26 25.35 9.91
C ALA A 645 0.15 25.34 10.98
N LYS A 646 -0.52 26.48 11.17
CA LYS A 646 -1.70 26.54 12.07
C LYS A 646 -2.82 25.65 11.53
N TYR A 647 -3.65 25.11 12.41
CA TYR A 647 -4.74 24.21 12.01
C TYR A 647 -5.81 24.86 11.14
N ASP A 648 -5.94 26.19 11.18
CA ASP A 648 -6.87 26.99 10.38
C ASP A 648 -6.33 27.28 8.96
N HIS A 649 -5.12 26.82 8.64
CA HIS A 649 -4.57 26.91 7.29
C HIS A 649 -5.39 26.04 6.33
N PRO A 650 -5.76 26.53 5.12
CA PRO A 650 -6.51 25.70 4.19
C PRO A 650 -5.68 24.49 3.74
N ILE A 651 -6.25 23.29 3.94
CA ILE A 651 -5.50 22.03 3.86
C ILE A 651 -4.98 21.69 2.45
N GLN A 652 -5.74 22.05 1.41
CA GLN A 652 -5.35 21.81 0.01
C GLN A 652 -4.00 22.45 -0.34
N PHE A 653 -3.84 23.74 0.02
CA PHE A 653 -2.60 24.46 -0.26
C PHE A 653 -1.44 23.90 0.55
N LEU A 654 -1.70 23.44 1.79
CA LEU A 654 -0.69 22.85 2.64
C LEU A 654 -0.21 21.48 2.11
N ILE A 655 -1.13 20.65 1.57
CA ILE A 655 -0.77 19.39 0.90
C ILE A 655 0.05 19.66 -0.36
N ASN A 656 -0.36 20.61 -1.21
CA ASN A 656 0.37 20.96 -2.43
C ASN A 656 1.75 21.56 -2.14
N ALA A 657 1.86 22.41 -1.12
CA ALA A 657 3.14 22.95 -0.67
C ALA A 657 4.05 21.83 -0.13
N THR A 658 3.49 20.89 0.64
CA THR A 658 4.24 19.74 1.16
C THR A 658 4.71 18.81 0.04
N ASP A 659 3.88 18.58 -0.98
CA ASP A 659 4.25 17.83 -2.17
C ASP A 659 5.43 18.46 -2.90
N LYS A 660 5.37 19.78 -3.13
CA LYS A 660 6.47 20.51 -3.73
C LYS A 660 7.75 20.39 -2.90
N LEU A 661 7.67 20.54 -1.58
CA LEU A 661 8.82 20.37 -0.68
C LEU A 661 9.39 18.94 -0.71
N MET A 662 8.54 17.94 -0.81
CA MET A 662 8.93 16.53 -0.94
C MET A 662 9.70 16.29 -2.26
N GLU A 663 9.21 16.81 -3.39
CA GLU A 663 9.93 16.67 -4.68
C GLU A 663 11.31 17.34 -4.64
N GLU A 664 11.40 18.52 -4.03
CA GLU A 664 12.66 19.24 -3.89
C GLU A 664 13.64 18.56 -2.91
N SER A 665 13.14 17.75 -1.97
CA SER A 665 13.97 16.97 -1.06
C SER A 665 14.58 15.72 -1.71
N LYS A 666 14.16 15.33 -2.92
CA LYS A 666 14.63 14.12 -3.62
C LYS A 666 16.15 14.04 -3.67
N TYR A 667 16.68 12.89 -3.25
CA TYR A 667 18.10 12.58 -3.23
C TYR A 667 18.36 11.07 -3.36
N ALA A 668 19.62 10.66 -3.48
CA ALA A 668 19.99 9.24 -3.63
C ALA A 668 19.79 8.40 -2.34
N LYS A 669 19.64 9.07 -1.20
CA LYS A 669 19.33 8.47 0.11
C LYS A 669 18.01 9.06 0.62
N SER A 670 17.46 8.47 1.67
CA SER A 670 16.28 9.03 2.31
C SER A 670 16.55 10.40 2.91
N THR A 671 15.68 11.35 2.59
CA THR A 671 15.80 12.76 2.96
C THR A 671 14.45 13.34 3.37
N VAL A 672 14.51 14.32 4.27
CA VAL A 672 13.35 15.01 4.82
C VAL A 672 13.49 16.52 4.59
N GLY A 673 12.61 17.08 3.78
CA GLY A 673 12.41 18.52 3.67
C GLY A 673 11.50 19.00 4.79
N VAL A 674 11.93 20.02 5.53
CA VAL A 674 11.15 20.59 6.64
C VAL A 674 10.98 22.10 6.44
N LEU A 675 9.75 22.57 6.63
CA LEU A 675 9.38 23.98 6.57
C LEU A 675 8.33 24.30 7.63
N THR A 676 8.34 25.52 8.15
CA THR A 676 7.36 25.99 9.13
C THR A 676 6.82 27.35 8.74
N THR A 677 5.51 27.54 8.83
CA THR A 677 4.87 28.82 8.52
C THR A 677 3.86 29.23 9.60
N SER A 678 3.79 30.52 9.87
CA SER A 678 2.72 31.15 10.65
C SER A 678 1.71 31.90 9.78
N SER A 679 1.96 31.96 8.47
CA SER A 679 1.20 32.67 7.44
C SER A 679 0.68 31.70 6.39
N PHE A 680 -0.17 32.19 5.48
CA PHE A 680 -0.61 31.41 4.33
C PHE A 680 0.58 30.97 3.47
N LEU A 681 0.61 29.70 3.07
CA LEU A 681 1.64 29.09 2.25
C LEU A 681 1.00 28.34 1.08
N SER A 682 1.54 28.59 -0.12
CA SER A 682 1.23 27.87 -1.36
C SER A 682 2.49 27.18 -1.89
N ASP A 683 2.33 26.31 -2.87
CA ASP A 683 3.41 25.68 -3.63
C ASP A 683 4.40 26.71 -4.21
N ARG A 684 3.90 27.80 -4.81
CA ARG A 684 4.74 28.90 -5.32
C ARG A 684 5.53 29.59 -4.22
N ALA A 685 4.92 29.76 -3.04
CA ALA A 685 5.61 30.38 -1.91
C ALA A 685 6.79 29.52 -1.43
N VAL A 686 6.69 28.18 -1.52
CA VAL A 686 7.82 27.27 -1.22
C VAL A 686 8.96 27.49 -2.20
N GLU A 687 8.67 27.57 -3.51
CA GLU A 687 9.69 27.84 -4.54
C GLU A 687 10.38 29.19 -4.33
N GLU A 688 9.60 30.23 -4.07
CA GLU A 688 10.11 31.58 -3.80
C GLU A 688 10.98 31.62 -2.54
N GLU A 689 10.58 30.91 -1.48
CA GLU A 689 11.35 30.81 -0.24
C GLU A 689 12.68 30.09 -0.49
N MET A 690 12.66 28.97 -1.23
CA MET A 690 13.85 28.23 -1.61
C MET A 690 14.83 29.06 -2.44
N GLU A 691 14.36 29.75 -3.48
CA GLU A 691 15.22 30.58 -4.32
C GLU A 691 15.76 31.79 -3.54
N LYS A 692 14.91 32.41 -2.71
CA LYS A 692 15.29 33.56 -1.88
C LYS A 692 16.39 33.20 -0.88
N PHE A 693 16.42 31.98 -0.37
CA PHE A 693 17.34 31.52 0.67
C PHE A 693 18.29 30.41 0.23
N LYS A 694 18.54 30.26 -1.07
CA LYS A 694 19.35 29.17 -1.64
C LYS A 694 20.77 29.03 -1.07
N GLU A 695 21.35 30.10 -0.53
CA GLU A 695 22.67 30.06 0.12
C GLU A 695 22.62 29.49 1.54
N ILE A 696 21.44 29.52 2.18
CA ILE A 696 21.26 29.11 3.57
C ILE A 696 20.21 28.00 3.80
N TYR A 697 19.55 27.52 2.75
CA TYR A 697 18.47 26.53 2.83
C TYR A 697 18.65 25.38 1.83
N SER A 698 18.59 24.15 2.35
CA SER A 698 18.43 22.95 1.55
C SER A 698 17.37 22.05 2.19
N PRO A 699 16.38 21.57 1.42
CA PRO A 699 15.38 20.61 1.91
C PRO A 699 15.93 19.18 2.02
N LYS A 700 17.24 18.96 1.83
CA LYS A 700 17.87 17.63 1.80
C LYS A 700 18.52 17.29 3.13
N ILE A 701 17.71 17.14 4.18
CA ILE A 701 18.18 16.70 5.51
C ILE A 701 18.13 15.17 5.54
N THR A 702 19.27 14.52 5.74
CA THR A 702 19.35 13.05 5.83
C THR A 702 18.73 12.53 7.13
N LEU A 703 18.30 11.26 7.16
CA LEU A 703 17.77 10.65 8.38
C LEU A 703 18.77 10.69 9.55
N ASP A 704 20.07 10.56 9.29
CA ASP A 704 21.14 10.66 10.30
C ASP A 704 21.29 12.09 10.87
N GLU A 705 21.07 13.11 10.05
CA GLU A 705 21.07 14.51 10.50
C GLU A 705 19.82 14.80 11.31
N LEU A 706 18.65 14.35 10.84
CA LEU A 706 17.39 14.50 11.56
C LEU A 706 17.47 13.82 12.93
N ASP A 707 18.02 12.60 13.03
CA ASP A 707 18.20 11.88 14.29
C ASP A 707 19.05 12.65 15.31
N LYS A 708 20.17 13.22 14.85
CA LYS A 708 21.03 14.08 15.69
C LYS A 708 20.28 15.30 16.18
N LEU A 709 19.52 15.96 15.31
CA LEU A 709 18.72 17.14 15.67
C LEU A 709 17.60 16.79 16.66
N VAL A 710 16.84 15.72 16.42
CA VAL A 710 15.78 15.25 17.33
C VAL A 710 16.37 14.90 18.70
N SER A 711 17.48 14.16 18.74
CA SER A 711 18.18 13.82 19.98
C SER A 711 18.66 15.07 20.71
N LEU A 712 19.18 16.07 19.98
CA LEU A 712 19.65 17.32 20.54
C LEU A 712 18.51 18.16 21.13
N VAL A 713 17.35 18.21 20.46
CA VAL A 713 16.13 18.87 20.97
C VAL A 713 15.72 18.29 22.31
N ILE A 714 15.71 16.96 22.46
CA ILE A 714 15.36 16.28 23.72
C ILE A 714 16.31 16.68 24.85
N ARG A 715 17.63 16.71 24.58
CA ARG A 715 18.65 17.13 25.57
C ARG A 715 18.48 18.59 25.96
N LEU A 716 18.32 19.49 24.98
CA LEU A 716 18.11 20.91 25.21
C LEU A 716 16.81 21.21 25.96
N LYS A 717 15.73 20.45 25.72
CA LYS A 717 14.47 20.56 26.45
C LYS A 717 14.65 20.15 27.91
N THR A 718 15.33 19.03 28.15
CA THR A 718 15.66 18.55 29.51
C THR A 718 16.44 19.59 30.32
N LYS A 719 17.30 20.37 29.65
CA LYS A 719 18.09 21.45 30.27
C LYS A 719 17.40 22.82 30.31
N ASN A 720 16.17 22.95 29.81
CA ASN A 720 15.47 24.23 29.63
C ASN A 720 16.25 25.26 28.76
N LYS A 721 17.08 24.78 27.83
CA LYS A 721 17.88 25.61 26.91
C LYS A 721 17.30 25.68 25.49
N PHE A 722 16.32 24.85 25.18
CA PHE A 722 15.77 24.73 23.84
C PHE A 722 15.25 26.05 23.24
N LYS A 723 14.44 26.82 23.99
CA LYS A 723 13.93 28.13 23.51
C LYS A 723 15.03 29.14 23.26
N HIS A 724 16.06 29.16 24.12
CA HIS A 724 17.22 30.01 23.96
C HIS A 724 17.97 29.67 22.67
N ALA A 725 18.24 28.38 22.45
CA ALA A 725 18.92 27.90 21.24
C ALA A 725 18.17 28.30 19.95
N VAL A 726 16.84 28.17 19.93
CA VAL A 726 16.04 28.60 18.76
C VAL A 726 16.07 30.12 18.59
N SER A 727 15.93 30.88 19.68
CA SER A 727 16.02 32.35 19.64
C SER A 727 17.36 32.84 19.10
N SER A 728 18.46 32.16 19.42
CA SER A 728 19.76 32.53 18.86
C SER A 728 19.88 32.24 17.35
N LEU A 729 19.14 31.28 16.82
CA LEU A 729 19.05 31.06 15.38
C LEU A 729 18.15 32.12 14.71
N ASP A 730 17.08 32.57 15.38
CA ASP A 730 16.26 33.71 14.93
C ASP A 730 17.16 34.95 14.74
N GLU A 731 18.02 35.26 15.73
CA GLU A 731 19.00 36.36 15.64
C GLU A 731 19.98 36.19 14.46
N ALA A 732 20.45 34.96 14.20
CA ALA A 732 21.34 34.67 13.08
C ALA A 732 20.66 34.94 11.72
N LEU A 733 19.39 34.54 11.58
CA LEU A 733 18.59 34.78 10.37
C LEU A 733 18.31 36.27 10.16
N GLU A 734 17.98 37.01 11.23
CA GLU A 734 17.81 38.46 11.17
C GLU A 734 19.10 39.17 10.75
N LEU A 735 20.26 38.75 11.28
CA LEU A 735 21.56 39.27 10.87
C LEU A 735 21.82 39.03 9.37
N TYR A 736 21.54 37.83 8.86
CA TYR A 736 21.69 37.52 7.45
C TYR A 736 20.82 38.43 6.58
N LEU A 737 19.54 38.61 6.94
CA LEU A 737 18.63 39.50 6.21
C LEU A 737 19.09 40.97 6.25
N ASN A 738 19.44 41.48 7.43
CA ASN A 738 19.84 42.88 7.63
C ASN A 738 21.20 43.21 7.02
N SER A 739 22.07 42.21 6.84
CA SER A 739 23.37 42.39 6.19
C SER A 739 23.31 42.38 4.66
N GLY A 740 22.12 42.30 4.07
CA GLY A 740 21.95 42.16 2.62
C GLY A 740 22.27 40.75 2.13
N LYS A 741 21.99 39.72 2.94
CA LYS A 741 22.28 38.30 2.67
C LYS A 741 23.77 37.98 2.58
N ASP A 742 24.57 38.58 3.47
CA ASP A 742 26.03 38.35 3.51
C ASP A 742 26.35 37.04 4.26
N LEU A 743 26.63 35.98 3.50
CA LEU A 743 26.95 34.66 4.04
C LEU A 743 28.21 34.65 4.93
N LEU A 744 29.23 35.45 4.62
CA LEU A 744 30.47 35.48 5.41
C LEU A 744 30.22 36.08 6.79
N LYS A 745 29.39 37.13 6.87
CA LYS A 745 28.95 37.69 8.16
C LYS A 745 28.14 36.69 8.97
N LEU A 746 27.25 35.94 8.32
CA LEU A 746 26.48 34.88 8.98
C LEU A 746 27.41 33.80 9.56
N LEU A 747 28.36 33.30 8.76
CA LEU A 747 29.32 32.28 9.21
C LEU A 747 30.18 32.78 10.37
N ALA A 748 30.65 34.03 10.30
CA ALA A 748 31.40 34.65 11.39
C ALA A 748 30.57 34.73 12.69
N TYR A 749 29.28 35.09 12.59
CA TYR A 749 28.35 35.08 13.72
C TYR A 749 28.18 33.68 14.30
N LEU A 750 27.88 32.66 13.47
CA LEU A 750 27.70 31.29 13.93
C LEU A 750 28.96 30.72 14.61
N VAL A 751 30.15 31.01 14.09
CA VAL A 751 31.42 30.62 14.72
C VAL A 751 31.61 31.33 16.06
N ARG A 752 31.28 32.62 16.14
CA ARG A 752 31.39 33.39 17.38
C ARG A 752 30.42 32.88 18.45
N GLU A 753 29.15 32.67 18.12
CA GLU A 753 28.16 32.18 19.08
C GLU A 753 28.51 30.78 19.58
N ARG A 754 29.03 29.90 18.71
CA ARG A 754 29.57 28.60 19.13
C ARG A 754 30.67 28.71 20.19
N GLN A 755 31.50 29.75 20.16
CA GLN A 755 32.56 29.98 21.18
C GLN A 755 32.01 30.65 22.43
N ARG A 756 30.92 31.43 22.31
CA ARG A 756 30.33 32.20 23.42
C ARG A 756 29.43 31.36 24.31
N VAL A 757 28.64 30.45 23.73
CA VAL A 757 27.69 29.65 24.49
C VAL A 757 28.42 28.66 25.37
N GLU A 758 28.05 28.59 26.66
CA GLU A 758 28.69 27.70 27.63
C GLU A 758 28.18 26.25 27.52
N ASP A 759 26.89 26.08 27.21
CA ASP A 759 26.25 24.76 27.13
C ASP A 759 26.73 23.95 25.92
N ASP A 760 27.12 22.71 26.16
CA ASP A 760 27.72 21.84 25.14
C ASP A 760 26.73 21.36 24.07
N ASP A 761 25.43 21.25 24.39
CA ASP A 761 24.40 20.87 23.41
C ASP A 761 24.13 22.05 22.45
N GLU A 762 24.08 23.28 22.95
CA GLU A 762 24.02 24.47 22.09
C GLU A 762 25.27 24.59 21.20
N LYS A 763 26.47 24.33 21.72
CA LYS A 763 27.70 24.27 20.90
C LYS A 763 27.62 23.18 19.82
N GLU A 764 27.02 22.03 20.14
CA GLU A 764 26.80 20.95 19.19
C GLU A 764 25.84 21.38 18.07
N LEU A 765 24.77 22.11 18.36
CA LEU A 765 23.86 22.67 17.35
C LEU A 765 24.62 23.50 16.31
N TYR A 766 25.41 24.48 16.77
CA TYR A 766 26.22 25.31 15.87
C TYR A 766 27.25 24.48 15.09
N LYS A 767 27.85 23.48 15.73
CA LYS A 767 28.80 22.57 15.05
C LYS A 767 28.10 21.76 13.95
N LEU A 768 26.88 21.29 14.17
CA LEU A 768 26.09 20.57 13.18
C LEU A 768 25.74 21.48 11.99
N ILE A 769 25.31 22.72 12.24
CA ILE A 769 25.02 23.70 11.19
C ILE A 769 26.29 24.02 10.39
N LEU A 770 27.39 24.39 11.07
CA LEU A 770 28.65 24.75 10.41
C LEU A 770 29.26 23.59 9.59
N LYS A 771 29.00 22.34 9.96
CA LYS A 771 29.45 21.17 9.17
C LYS A 771 28.78 21.05 7.81
N THR A 772 27.61 21.67 7.63
CA THR A 772 26.92 21.69 6.33
C THR A 772 27.55 22.70 5.37
N TYR A 773 28.50 23.53 5.84
CA TYR A 773 29.14 24.52 4.99
C TYR A 773 29.97 23.87 3.88
N LYS A 774 29.57 24.08 2.63
CA LYS A 774 30.29 23.61 1.44
C LYS A 774 30.03 24.56 0.28
N GLU A 775 31.08 24.95 -0.46
CA GLU A 775 30.96 25.69 -1.73
C GLU A 775 30.08 26.97 -1.67
N GLY A 776 30.14 27.73 -0.56
CA GLY A 776 29.35 28.95 -0.42
C GLY A 776 27.89 28.73 -0.03
N PHE A 777 27.59 27.59 0.60
CA PHE A 777 26.27 27.22 1.10
C PHE A 777 26.38 26.72 2.55
N VAL A 778 25.38 26.99 3.42
CA VAL A 778 25.25 26.40 4.76
C VAL A 778 23.78 26.11 5.07
N ASN A 779 23.40 24.91 5.50
CA ASN A 779 21.99 24.58 5.75
C ASN A 779 21.47 25.08 7.12
N LEU A 780 21.52 26.39 7.35
CA LEU A 780 21.00 27.01 8.57
C LEU A 780 19.47 26.92 8.62
N LEU A 781 18.79 27.29 7.54
CA LEU A 781 17.34 27.45 7.53
C LEU A 781 16.63 26.09 7.63
N GLY A 782 17.19 25.02 7.04
CA GLY A 782 16.61 23.68 7.16
C GLY A 782 16.65 23.17 8.60
N TYR A 783 17.77 23.39 9.29
CA TYR A 783 17.92 22.99 10.69
C TYR A 783 17.05 23.87 11.59
N TYR A 784 16.95 25.16 11.29
CA TYR A 784 16.03 26.06 11.96
C TYR A 784 14.57 25.55 11.88
N HIS A 785 14.07 25.16 10.70
CA HIS A 785 12.70 24.64 10.57
C HIS A 785 12.46 23.33 11.33
N VAL A 786 13.46 22.45 11.40
CA VAL A 786 13.41 21.25 12.26
C VAL A 786 13.18 21.67 13.71
N LEU A 787 14.01 22.56 14.26
CA LEU A 787 13.86 23.03 15.63
C LEU A 787 12.54 23.79 15.82
N LYS A 788 12.16 24.66 14.88
CA LYS A 788 10.94 25.47 14.97
C LYS A 788 9.69 24.60 15.03
N THR A 789 9.64 23.47 14.33
CA THR A 789 8.53 22.51 14.42
C THR A 789 8.27 22.06 15.87
N PHE A 790 9.34 21.74 16.61
CA PHE A 790 9.22 21.36 18.02
C PHE A 790 8.82 22.50 18.95
N VAL A 791 9.13 23.76 18.60
CA VAL A 791 8.66 24.94 19.34
C VAL A 791 7.17 25.15 19.12
N LEU A 792 6.72 25.05 17.86
CA LEU A 792 5.30 25.18 17.49
C LEU A 792 4.45 24.06 18.10
N GLY A 793 5.01 22.87 18.28
CA GLY A 793 4.36 21.73 18.93
C GLY A 793 4.29 21.80 20.47
N GLU A 794 4.88 22.79 21.14
CA GLU A 794 4.78 22.89 22.62
C GLU A 794 3.35 23.24 23.07
N LYS A 795 2.83 22.51 24.07
CA LYS A 795 1.53 22.80 24.66
C LYS A 795 1.50 24.23 25.22
N LYS A 796 0.38 24.94 25.03
CA LYS A 796 0.14 26.17 25.80
C LYS A 796 0.13 25.84 27.29
N ASN A 797 0.99 26.52 28.05
CA ASN A 797 0.69 26.73 29.46
C ASN A 797 -0.51 27.68 29.50
N ASP A 798 -1.69 27.17 29.82
CA ASP A 798 -2.85 27.98 30.16
C ASP A 798 -2.58 28.73 31.48
N ASN A 799 -1.74 29.76 31.41
CA ASN A 799 -1.70 30.84 32.38
C ASN A 799 -2.95 31.70 32.19
N LYS A 800 -4.13 31.13 32.48
CA LYS A 800 -5.20 31.92 33.09
C LYS A 800 -4.86 32.03 34.57
N SER A 801 -4.00 33.00 34.87
CA SER A 801 -3.87 33.55 36.21
C SER A 801 -5.28 33.90 36.71
N LYS A 802 -5.80 33.09 37.64
CA LYS A 802 -6.82 33.54 38.56
C LYS A 802 -6.19 34.65 39.41
N SER A 803 -6.25 35.89 38.93
CA SER A 803 -6.03 37.06 39.76
C SER A 803 -7.22 37.20 40.72
N LYS A 804 -7.16 36.45 41.82
CA LYS A 804 -7.72 36.81 43.12
C LYS A 804 -6.48 36.87 44.01
N ASN A 805 -6.03 37.99 44.56
CA ASN A 805 -6.70 39.11 45.22
C ASN A 805 -5.76 40.34 45.16
N PRO A 806 -6.19 41.54 45.60
CA PRO A 806 -5.23 42.48 46.17
C PRO A 806 -4.56 41.91 47.43
#